data_AF-E3N6Z5-F1
#
_entry.id   AF-E3N6Z5-F1
#
_cell.length_a   1.000
_cell.length_b   1.000
_cell.length_c   1.000
_cell.angle_alpha   90.00
_cell.angle_beta   90.00
_cell.angle_gamma   90.00
#
_symmetry.space_group_name_H-M   'P 1'
#
loop_
_entity.id
_entity.type
_entity.pdbx_description
1 polymer ?
#
loop_
_entity_poly.entity_id
_entity_poly.type
_entity_poly.pdbx_seq_one_letter_code
_entity_poly.pdbx_strand_id
1 'polypeptide(L)'
;MRIKLHFLFFMGLAMASSRDTASSSLPNSIIKKIDSVTDRADYVSIDPHYSSLTKQIPNKIKGFAEDVGSTRISSHIINRYRSFKESADNVGPSRLSTDIINRYRSFKESANSEFFLLSSSTNYSFSATNHQTDPNHPPPTLHESMPPRRKRSISTSSSALFRLRRSSNGMSYSFSVHHPTPIFFSDATFSTLQSHISALARVVTGVSLYNGLIDKSISSDHAITELMNLGSIQLKDLETFDNKKVDEFVKKLKKTSTEMGAQSVTLEKQIVDLYTMKNVWNGSKNFETIPDEASFKGLQYLENLDLTVLENFKVGTDSQKSLESLTNAAKAVVDAIEKGNALKTLKQMNPFHQFAQLVEHCSNAKPEGIKFLTPAETTPLKTNLKMLQGFSSKTEVLSTLSRIASSGMEASSGRMHTSGLINGHRDLNQLSNDVENAWLHNSLGTFDVKEGLSVFTGLAEKMSALDEKWNSARTKTVRRSLQTARNLESSSNFVKYNPDSLDTAFQSFQTFPIYSQRLDSLKALSKDFIKLLKVVEIVYFISRSKSLESSKTHLLLLKNGEKVKDVVGRIMQQLTFYASIPTDPQIKQYKEFFDFLKTLNEDFTSLSAATQFVIDLRNLKDEQSFETDITTASSAVSGSSKHISTIRSKIEEIIQSETGKKLVGLKELVKFSKPLGDSSEALSRVQKVLERKKELLDFVENGHLVEGVVELFPDPSDQFEVRKDWAGFDELSSKILNQLDKIQKWIDGLVTSEELDSYGSALEKLSGLGDVDLEMSKRLQAIDFLLKQIDRFKLQSPADEVVKFKETITPLESLNLEFSKFDASLSTMSSTLTGLKNTGGKAVKSTTMAAGLLGEEKKLTARKDTVK
;
A
#
# COMPACT_ATOMS: atom_id res chain seq x y z
N MET A 1 -4.04 31.34 15.64
CA MET A 1 -5.38 31.08 15.06
C MET A 1 -5.33 29.86 14.12
N ARG A 2 -5.09 28.63 14.62
CA ARG A 2 -4.89 27.42 13.77
C ARG A 2 -5.48 26.11 14.37
N ILE A 3 -6.38 26.20 15.35
CA ILE A 3 -6.81 25.04 16.18
C ILE A 3 -8.23 24.52 15.84
N LYS A 4 -9.03 25.25 15.04
CA LYS A 4 -10.46 24.90 14.79
C LYS A 4 -10.75 24.05 13.55
N LEU A 5 -9.76 23.59 12.78
CA LEU A 5 -10.01 22.94 11.47
C LEU A 5 -10.01 21.40 11.49
N HIS A 6 -9.50 20.72 12.52
CA HIS A 6 -9.56 19.25 12.61
C HIS A 6 -10.82 18.72 13.31
N PHE A 7 -11.56 19.57 14.04
CA PHE A 7 -12.73 19.13 14.81
C PHE A 7 -14.02 18.96 13.98
N LEU A 8 -14.02 19.37 12.71
CA LEU A 8 -15.19 19.33 11.83
C LEU A 8 -15.28 18.09 10.92
N PHE A 9 -14.18 17.36 10.72
CA PHE A 9 -14.19 16.18 9.84
C PHE A 9 -14.89 14.96 10.45
N PHE A 10 -14.92 14.86 11.79
CA PHE A 10 -15.52 13.73 12.53
C PHE A 10 -17.02 13.90 12.87
N MET A 11 -17.63 15.05 12.60
CA MET A 11 -19.03 15.36 12.99
C MET A 11 -20.04 15.37 11.82
N GLY A 12 -19.61 15.00 10.61
CA GLY A 12 -20.42 15.18 9.38
C GLY A 12 -21.55 14.16 9.13
N LEU A 13 -21.59 13.00 9.82
CA LEU A 13 -22.51 11.89 9.51
C LEU A 13 -23.12 11.19 10.75
N ALA A 14 -23.90 11.93 11.56
CA ALA A 14 -25.02 11.37 12.36
C ALA A 14 -25.85 12.47 13.07
N MET A 15 -26.89 13.02 12.42
CA MET A 15 -27.98 13.74 13.12
C MET A 15 -29.34 13.49 12.44
N ALA A 16 -30.10 12.50 12.94
CA ALA A 16 -31.55 12.38 12.74
C ALA A 16 -32.14 11.29 13.67
N SER A 17 -33.12 11.63 14.51
CA SER A 17 -34.00 10.70 15.28
C SER A 17 -33.30 9.84 16.36
N SER A 18 -33.91 9.48 17.51
CA SER A 18 -35.01 10.10 18.28
C SER A 18 -34.84 9.77 19.79
N ARG A 19 -35.49 10.62 20.59
CA ARG A 19 -35.66 10.65 22.05
C ARG A 19 -36.39 9.45 22.69
N ASP A 20 -36.19 9.36 24.02
CA ASP A 20 -37.11 8.83 25.08
C ASP A 20 -37.43 7.31 25.10
N THR A 21 -37.65 6.60 26.23
CA THR A 21 -37.61 6.97 27.68
C THR A 21 -37.28 5.78 28.61
N ALA A 22 -36.93 6.10 29.86
CA ALA A 22 -36.49 5.25 30.99
C ALA A 22 -37.39 4.08 31.48
N SER A 23 -36.77 3.09 32.18
CA SER A 23 -37.01 2.80 33.63
C SER A 23 -37.20 1.32 34.09
N SER A 24 -36.31 0.88 35.00
CA SER A 24 -36.56 0.14 36.27
C SER A 24 -36.81 -1.40 36.39
N SER A 25 -36.50 -1.87 37.62
CA SER A 25 -36.88 -3.11 38.35
C SER A 25 -35.98 -4.38 38.32
N LEU A 26 -35.08 -4.42 39.30
CA LEU A 26 -34.53 -5.61 40.01
C LEU A 26 -35.60 -6.27 40.93
N PRO A 27 -35.35 -7.39 41.68
CA PRO A 27 -34.36 -8.49 41.54
C PRO A 27 -34.94 -9.89 41.92
N ASN A 28 -34.03 -10.84 42.27
CA ASN A 28 -34.20 -12.10 43.03
C ASN A 28 -34.58 -13.37 42.21
N SER A 29 -34.16 -14.60 42.53
CA SER A 29 -33.05 -15.19 43.35
C SER A 29 -33.13 -16.76 43.17
N ILE A 30 -32.40 -17.74 43.77
CA ILE A 30 -31.33 -17.88 44.79
C ILE A 30 -30.73 -19.34 44.72
N ILE A 31 -29.58 -19.65 45.39
CA ILE A 31 -29.12 -21.03 45.83
C ILE A 31 -28.66 -22.04 44.73
N LYS A 32 -27.71 -23.01 44.88
CA LYS A 32 -26.56 -23.34 45.79
C LYS A 32 -25.74 -24.55 45.22
N LYS A 33 -24.42 -24.61 45.52
CA LYS A 33 -23.59 -25.83 45.83
C LYS A 33 -23.38 -26.92 44.72
N ILE A 34 -22.38 -27.83 44.75
CA ILE A 34 -21.21 -28.06 45.66
C ILE A 34 -19.97 -28.67 44.93
N ASP A 35 -18.78 -28.34 45.46
CA ASP A 35 -17.41 -28.92 45.53
C ASP A 35 -16.91 -30.19 44.78
N SER A 36 -15.56 -30.22 44.61
CA SER A 36 -14.62 -31.37 44.70
C SER A 36 -14.31 -32.20 43.42
N VAL A 37 -13.14 -32.85 43.24
CA VAL A 37 -11.77 -32.74 43.86
C VAL A 37 -10.69 -33.27 42.86
N THR A 38 -9.41 -33.05 43.19
CA THR A 38 -8.17 -33.23 42.41
C THR A 38 -7.70 -34.66 42.02
N ASP A 39 -6.88 -34.68 40.96
CA ASP A 39 -5.58 -35.38 40.77
C ASP A 39 -5.37 -36.68 39.93
N ARG A 40 -4.46 -36.49 38.94
CA ARG A 40 -3.39 -37.34 38.36
C ARG A 40 -3.46 -38.88 38.27
N ALA A 41 -3.19 -39.36 37.05
CA ALA A 41 -2.27 -40.47 36.75
C ALA A 41 -1.64 -40.30 35.35
N ASP A 42 -0.38 -40.73 35.15
CA ASP A 42 0.34 -40.63 33.87
C ASP A 42 0.11 -41.84 32.95
N TYR A 43 -0.09 -41.61 31.65
CA TYR A 43 0.18 -42.60 30.59
C TYR A 43 0.47 -41.90 29.25
N VAL A 44 1.60 -42.24 28.60
CA VAL A 44 1.90 -41.82 27.23
C VAL A 44 1.39 -42.88 26.25
N SER A 45 0.45 -42.50 25.40
CA SER A 45 -0.03 -43.33 24.27
C SER A 45 0.37 -42.68 22.95
N ILE A 46 0.72 -43.50 21.96
CA ILE A 46 1.09 -43.06 20.60
C ILE A 46 -0.07 -43.36 19.65
N ASP A 47 -0.50 -42.32 18.92
CA ASP A 47 -1.71 -42.29 18.08
C ASP A 47 -1.58 -43.15 16.80
N PRO A 48 -2.55 -44.04 16.43
CA PRO A 48 -2.39 -45.01 15.33
C PRO A 48 -2.34 -44.47 13.89
N HIS A 49 -2.37 -43.16 13.65
CA HIS A 49 -2.74 -42.59 12.35
C HIS A 49 -1.71 -42.66 11.20
N TYR A 50 -0.54 -43.28 11.38
CA TYR A 50 0.55 -43.29 10.38
C TYR A 50 0.40 -44.24 9.17
N SER A 51 -0.71 -44.98 9.05
CA SER A 51 -0.91 -46.00 7.99
C SER A 51 -1.24 -45.47 6.59
N SER A 52 -1.38 -44.15 6.41
CA SER A 52 -1.76 -43.53 5.13
C SER A 52 -0.59 -43.38 4.14
N LEU A 53 0.64 -43.21 4.63
CA LEU A 53 1.78 -42.80 3.80
C LEU A 53 2.23 -43.89 2.83
N THR A 54 2.28 -45.15 3.29
CA THR A 54 2.72 -46.31 2.48
C THR A 54 1.78 -46.62 1.31
N LYS A 55 0.50 -46.26 1.41
CA LYS A 55 -0.50 -46.46 0.34
C LYS A 55 -0.44 -45.41 -0.77
N GLN A 56 0.10 -44.21 -0.52
CA GLN A 56 0.13 -43.13 -1.51
C GLN A 56 1.35 -43.18 -2.46
N ILE A 57 2.47 -43.74 -2.01
CA ILE A 57 3.74 -43.73 -2.76
C ILE A 57 3.65 -44.51 -4.09
N PRO A 58 3.09 -45.74 -4.16
CA PRO A 58 3.00 -46.48 -5.42
C PRO A 58 2.17 -45.76 -6.49
N ASN A 59 1.06 -45.13 -6.10
CA ASN A 59 0.12 -44.51 -7.04
C ASN A 59 0.70 -43.24 -7.69
N LYS A 60 1.49 -42.45 -6.96
CA LYS A 60 2.19 -41.28 -7.54
C LYS A 60 3.29 -41.69 -8.53
N ILE A 61 3.96 -42.82 -8.30
CA ILE A 61 5.00 -43.32 -9.21
C ILE A 61 4.39 -43.94 -10.48
N LYS A 62 3.21 -44.59 -10.38
CA LYS A 62 2.52 -45.12 -11.55
C LYS A 62 2.16 -44.02 -12.57
N GLY A 63 1.56 -42.91 -12.13
CA GLY A 63 1.25 -41.78 -13.02
C GLY A 63 2.50 -41.17 -13.68
N PHE A 64 3.62 -41.11 -12.95
CA PHE A 64 4.91 -40.64 -13.47
C PHE A 64 5.48 -41.49 -14.63
N ALA A 65 5.09 -42.76 -14.73
CA ALA A 65 5.48 -43.65 -15.84
C ALA A 65 4.49 -43.61 -17.02
N GLU A 66 3.32 -43.00 -16.85
CA GLU A 66 2.26 -42.90 -17.86
C GLU A 66 2.27 -41.52 -18.56
N ASP A 67 2.66 -40.44 -17.86
CA ASP A 67 2.82 -39.08 -18.43
C ASP A 67 4.11 -38.86 -19.24
N VAL A 68 5.14 -39.71 -19.09
CA VAL A 68 6.45 -39.52 -19.74
C VAL A 68 6.81 -40.73 -20.61
N GLY A 69 6.78 -40.54 -21.93
CA GLY A 69 7.03 -41.60 -22.93
C GLY A 69 8.30 -42.41 -22.65
N SER A 70 8.15 -43.74 -22.59
CA SER A 70 9.07 -44.67 -21.91
C SER A 70 10.37 -44.99 -22.69
N THR A 71 11.19 -43.97 -22.98
CA THR A 71 12.48 -44.13 -23.68
C THR A 71 13.64 -43.28 -23.13
N ARG A 72 13.46 -42.51 -22.04
CA ARG A 72 14.49 -41.58 -21.51
C ARG A 72 14.59 -41.52 -19.96
N ILE A 73 14.46 -42.65 -19.27
CA ILE A 73 14.86 -42.78 -17.86
C ILE A 73 16.10 -43.68 -17.80
N SER A 74 17.17 -43.26 -17.13
CA SER A 74 18.37 -44.09 -17.04
C SER A 74 18.10 -45.44 -16.35
N SER A 75 18.67 -46.52 -16.89
CA SER A 75 18.58 -47.87 -16.30
C SER A 75 19.12 -47.92 -14.87
N HIS A 76 20.02 -47.01 -14.53
CA HIS A 76 20.55 -46.78 -13.20
C HIS A 76 19.48 -46.29 -12.21
N ILE A 77 18.61 -45.32 -12.57
CA ILE A 77 17.47 -44.91 -11.73
C ILE A 77 16.50 -46.08 -11.53
N ILE A 78 16.17 -46.81 -12.59
CA ILE A 78 15.25 -47.97 -12.54
C ILE A 78 15.79 -49.05 -11.59
N ASN A 79 17.09 -49.34 -11.63
CA ASN A 79 17.72 -50.33 -10.76
C ASN A 79 17.81 -49.85 -9.30
N ARG A 80 18.08 -48.56 -9.04
CA ARG A 80 18.01 -48.00 -7.66
C ARG A 80 16.60 -48.05 -7.09
N TYR A 81 15.57 -47.75 -7.90
CA TYR A 81 14.18 -47.88 -7.48
C TYR A 81 13.81 -49.33 -7.15
N ARG A 82 14.22 -50.29 -7.99
CA ARG A 82 13.97 -51.73 -7.74
C ARG A 82 14.63 -52.19 -6.43
N SER A 83 15.89 -51.83 -6.19
CA SER A 83 16.60 -52.17 -4.95
C SER A 83 15.99 -51.50 -3.70
N PHE A 84 15.52 -50.26 -3.80
CA PHE A 84 14.75 -49.62 -2.72
C PHE A 84 13.45 -50.38 -2.43
N LYS A 85 12.69 -50.76 -3.47
CA LYS A 85 11.44 -51.50 -3.34
C LYS A 85 11.66 -52.87 -2.70
N GLU A 86 12.63 -53.65 -3.17
CA GLU A 86 13.02 -54.94 -2.58
C GLU A 86 13.47 -54.79 -1.12
N SER A 87 14.09 -53.67 -0.75
CA SER A 87 14.47 -53.38 0.65
C SER A 87 13.26 -53.01 1.52
N ALA A 88 12.21 -52.42 0.95
CA ALA A 88 11.00 -52.01 1.67
C ALA A 88 9.99 -53.16 1.81
N ASP A 89 9.79 -53.96 0.76
CA ASP A 89 8.84 -55.08 0.75
C ASP A 89 9.27 -56.23 1.70
N ASN A 90 10.56 -56.30 2.06
CA ASN A 90 11.12 -57.31 2.99
C ASN A 90 11.07 -56.93 4.48
N VAL A 91 10.56 -55.75 4.86
CA VAL A 91 10.52 -55.33 6.28
C VAL A 91 9.09 -55.13 6.76
N GLY A 92 8.70 -55.92 7.77
CA GLY A 92 7.35 -55.93 8.33
C GLY A 92 6.91 -54.56 8.91
N PRO A 93 5.58 -54.32 9.01
CA PRO A 93 4.99 -52.98 9.13
C PRO A 93 5.25 -52.22 10.44
N SER A 94 6.07 -52.75 11.35
CA SER A 94 6.32 -52.19 12.69
C SER A 94 7.67 -51.48 12.86
N ARG A 95 8.60 -51.54 11.88
CA ARG A 95 9.90 -50.82 11.96
C ARG A 95 10.41 -50.39 10.57
N LEU A 96 10.38 -49.10 10.25
CA LEU A 96 11.30 -48.57 9.23
C LEU A 96 12.72 -48.57 9.81
N SER A 97 13.66 -49.19 9.11
CA SER A 97 15.08 -49.06 9.42
C SER A 97 15.64 -47.75 8.84
N THR A 98 16.69 -47.20 9.48
CA THR A 98 17.42 -46.03 8.98
C THR A 98 17.97 -46.26 7.57
N ASP A 99 18.27 -47.51 7.21
CA ASP A 99 18.78 -47.88 5.89
C ASP A 99 17.74 -47.70 4.77
N ILE A 100 16.47 -48.04 5.01
CA ILE A 100 15.37 -47.79 4.06
C ILE A 100 15.21 -46.28 3.81
N ILE A 101 15.29 -45.47 4.87
CA ILE A 101 15.20 -44.00 4.79
C ILE A 101 16.37 -43.42 3.98
N ASN A 102 17.58 -43.93 4.18
CA ASN A 102 18.77 -43.49 3.45
C ASN A 102 18.75 -43.93 1.97
N ARG A 103 18.29 -45.14 1.66
CA ARG A 103 18.10 -45.62 0.27
C ARG A 103 17.06 -44.76 -0.46
N TYR A 104 15.94 -44.43 0.19
CA TYR A 104 14.92 -43.53 -0.39
C TYR A 104 15.49 -42.13 -0.66
N ARG A 105 16.28 -41.57 0.27
CA ARG A 105 16.92 -40.27 0.09
C ARG A 105 17.87 -40.29 -1.13
N SER A 106 18.73 -41.30 -1.24
CA SER A 106 19.68 -41.44 -2.36
C SER A 106 18.98 -41.63 -3.72
N PHE A 107 17.85 -42.34 -3.75
CA PHE A 107 17.00 -42.43 -4.95
C PHE A 107 16.44 -41.06 -5.35
N LYS A 108 15.87 -40.30 -4.40
CA LYS A 108 15.30 -38.96 -4.64
C LYS A 108 16.35 -37.98 -5.15
N GLU A 109 17.54 -37.99 -4.56
CA GLU A 109 18.67 -37.14 -4.98
C GLU A 109 19.14 -37.48 -6.41
N SER A 110 19.19 -38.77 -6.75
CA SER A 110 19.54 -39.23 -8.11
C SER A 110 18.53 -38.75 -9.15
N ALA A 111 17.23 -38.90 -8.86
CA ALA A 111 16.15 -38.47 -9.77
C ALA A 111 16.11 -36.94 -9.96
N ASN A 112 16.31 -36.18 -8.87
CA ASN A 112 16.37 -34.72 -8.95
C ASN A 112 17.59 -34.23 -9.77
N SER A 113 18.72 -34.94 -9.72
CA SER A 113 19.91 -34.59 -10.50
C SER A 113 19.73 -34.83 -12.00
N GLU A 114 19.15 -35.98 -12.40
CA GLU A 114 18.88 -36.29 -13.82
C GLU A 114 17.83 -35.31 -14.40
N PHE A 115 16.84 -34.90 -13.60
CA PHE A 115 15.89 -33.84 -13.95
C PHE A 115 16.57 -32.49 -14.21
N PHE A 116 17.53 -32.07 -13.35
CA PHE A 116 18.24 -30.80 -13.50
C PHE A 116 19.11 -30.74 -14.77
N LEU A 117 19.68 -31.88 -15.18
CA LEU A 117 20.43 -32.02 -16.43
C LEU A 117 19.53 -31.98 -17.67
N LEU A 118 18.35 -32.62 -17.61
CA LEU A 118 17.35 -32.56 -18.70
C LEU A 118 16.74 -31.16 -18.88
N SER A 119 16.54 -30.41 -17.78
CA SER A 119 16.00 -29.04 -17.85
C SER A 119 17.02 -27.97 -18.28
N SER A 120 18.32 -28.28 -18.28
CA SER A 120 19.39 -27.35 -18.68
C SER A 120 19.86 -27.52 -20.13
N SER A 121 19.37 -28.54 -20.86
CA SER A 121 19.81 -28.86 -22.23
C SER A 121 18.95 -28.26 -23.35
N THR A 122 18.00 -27.36 -23.07
CA THR A 122 17.04 -26.82 -24.06
C THR A 122 17.34 -25.39 -24.51
N ASN A 123 18.61 -25.00 -24.58
CA ASN A 123 19.06 -23.76 -25.25
C ASN A 123 20.41 -24.01 -25.95
N TYR A 124 20.58 -23.39 -27.12
CA TYR A 124 21.73 -23.48 -28.03
C TYR A 124 22.07 -24.88 -28.60
N SER A 125 21.76 -25.05 -29.88
CA SER A 125 22.48 -25.94 -30.81
C SER A 125 22.24 -25.44 -32.23
N PHE A 126 23.19 -24.66 -32.77
CA PHE A 126 23.21 -24.27 -34.18
C PHE A 126 24.27 -25.13 -34.87
N SER A 127 23.87 -25.88 -35.90
CA SER A 127 24.78 -26.66 -36.74
C SER A 127 24.28 -26.63 -38.17
N ALA A 128 25.19 -26.43 -39.12
CA ALA A 128 24.88 -26.33 -40.54
C ALA A 128 25.53 -27.49 -41.29
N THR A 129 24.79 -28.11 -42.21
CA THR A 129 25.39 -28.87 -43.32
C THR A 129 24.44 -28.95 -44.51
N ASN A 130 25.06 -28.98 -45.68
CA ASN A 130 24.51 -28.71 -47.01
C ASN A 130 23.37 -29.62 -47.50
N HIS A 131 22.60 -29.06 -48.44
CA HIS A 131 22.00 -29.67 -49.63
C HIS A 131 21.92 -31.21 -49.73
N GLN A 132 20.70 -31.69 -50.00
CA GLN A 132 20.47 -32.42 -51.25
C GLN A 132 19.04 -32.22 -51.80
N THR A 133 18.86 -32.44 -53.09
CA THR A 133 17.63 -32.16 -53.86
C THR A 133 16.90 -33.44 -54.27
N ASP A 134 15.57 -33.44 -54.22
CA ASP A 134 14.74 -33.91 -55.35
C ASP A 134 13.29 -33.36 -55.24
N PRO A 135 12.75 -32.64 -56.24
CA PRO A 135 11.35 -32.21 -56.25
C PRO A 135 10.39 -33.28 -56.80
N ASN A 136 9.20 -33.46 -56.20
CA ASN A 136 8.10 -34.14 -56.88
C ASN A 136 6.68 -33.70 -56.45
N HIS A 137 6.07 -32.86 -57.30
CA HIS A 137 4.63 -32.86 -57.65
C HIS A 137 3.57 -32.36 -56.61
N PRO A 138 2.29 -32.09 -56.99
CA PRO A 138 1.81 -30.70 -56.99
C PRO A 138 0.54 -30.41 -56.13
N PRO A 139 0.11 -29.14 -55.98
CA PRO A 139 -1.08 -28.75 -55.22
C PRO A 139 -2.37 -28.65 -56.06
N PRO A 140 -3.57 -28.77 -55.45
CA PRO A 140 -4.84 -28.37 -56.05
C PRO A 140 -5.46 -27.09 -55.44
N THR A 141 -5.90 -26.25 -56.36
CA THR A 141 -6.56 -24.94 -56.28
C THR A 141 -7.91 -24.83 -55.55
N LEU A 142 -8.11 -23.66 -54.94
CA LEU A 142 -9.30 -22.77 -54.97
C LEU A 142 -10.58 -23.20 -55.74
N HIS A 143 -11.73 -23.05 -55.07
CA HIS A 143 -12.92 -22.23 -55.45
C HIS A 143 -13.70 -21.98 -54.13
N GLU A 144 -14.23 -20.82 -53.73
CA GLU A 144 -14.88 -19.66 -54.38
C GLU A 144 -16.41 -19.82 -54.59
N SER A 145 -17.20 -19.19 -53.70
CA SER A 145 -18.49 -18.56 -54.05
C SER A 145 -19.05 -17.72 -52.88
N MET A 146 -19.38 -16.45 -53.16
CA MET A 146 -20.27 -15.58 -52.36
C MET A 146 -21.66 -15.50 -53.09
N PRO A 147 -22.74 -14.78 -52.66
CA PRO A 147 -22.75 -13.46 -52.02
C PRO A 147 -23.88 -13.30 -50.94
N PRO A 148 -24.64 -12.18 -50.77
CA PRO A 148 -24.58 -11.49 -49.46
C PRO A 148 -25.95 -11.24 -48.77
N ARG A 149 -25.93 -10.91 -47.47
CA ARG A 149 -27.07 -10.24 -46.82
C ARG A 149 -26.67 -9.26 -45.72
N ARG A 150 -26.86 -7.95 -45.97
CA ARG A 150 -26.82 -6.91 -44.94
C ARG A 150 -27.99 -7.08 -43.95
N LYS A 151 -27.71 -7.09 -42.65
CA LYS A 151 -28.53 -6.39 -41.65
C LYS A 151 -27.60 -5.69 -40.65
N ARG A 152 -27.95 -4.45 -40.29
CA ARG A 152 -27.31 -3.73 -39.17
C ARG A 152 -27.96 -4.20 -37.86
N SER A 153 -27.16 -4.44 -36.83
CA SER A 153 -27.59 -4.46 -35.44
C SER A 153 -26.46 -3.92 -34.58
N ILE A 154 -26.73 -2.85 -33.84
CA ILE A 154 -25.75 -2.21 -32.94
C ILE A 154 -25.69 -3.01 -31.64
N SER A 155 -24.50 -3.36 -31.17
CA SER A 155 -24.28 -3.81 -29.79
C SER A 155 -22.86 -3.44 -29.35
N THR A 156 -22.74 -2.42 -28.51
CA THR A 156 -21.47 -1.84 -28.06
C THR A 156 -21.25 -2.10 -26.57
N SER A 157 -20.87 -3.32 -26.19
CA SER A 157 -20.48 -3.68 -24.80
C SER A 157 -19.62 -4.97 -24.73
N SER A 158 -18.41 -4.99 -25.29
CA SER A 158 -17.49 -6.15 -25.14
C SER A 158 -16.01 -5.85 -25.42
N SER A 159 -15.42 -4.83 -24.78
CA SER A 159 -14.03 -4.41 -25.05
C SER A 159 -13.11 -4.20 -23.84
N ALA A 160 -13.63 -3.94 -22.64
CA ALA A 160 -12.82 -3.46 -21.50
C ALA A 160 -11.76 -4.46 -20.98
N LEU A 161 -12.01 -5.77 -21.08
CA LEU A 161 -11.27 -6.77 -20.31
C LEU A 161 -10.14 -7.49 -21.05
N PHE A 162 -10.28 -7.72 -22.35
CA PHE A 162 -9.16 -8.16 -23.19
C PHE A 162 -8.05 -7.10 -23.31
N ARG A 163 -8.35 -5.83 -23.01
CA ARG A 163 -7.38 -4.72 -22.96
C ARG A 163 -6.49 -4.78 -21.72
N LEU A 164 -7.08 -4.95 -20.53
CA LEU A 164 -6.37 -4.82 -19.25
C LEU A 164 -5.11 -5.71 -19.10
N ARG A 165 -5.11 -6.92 -19.70
CA ARG A 165 -4.01 -7.92 -19.60
C ARG A 165 -3.10 -8.02 -20.84
N ARG A 166 -3.39 -7.33 -21.96
CA ARG A 166 -2.58 -7.45 -23.19
C ARG A 166 -1.32 -6.57 -23.22
N SER A 167 -1.32 -5.48 -22.45
CA SER A 167 -0.20 -4.53 -22.36
C SER A 167 1.02 -5.08 -21.59
N SER A 168 0.84 -6.02 -20.65
CA SER A 168 1.88 -6.40 -19.68
C SER A 168 3.03 -7.28 -20.21
N ASN A 169 3.06 -7.62 -21.49
CA ASN A 169 4.09 -8.48 -22.10
C ASN A 169 4.87 -7.71 -23.20
N GLY A 170 5.58 -6.65 -22.81
CA GLY A 170 6.29 -5.74 -23.72
C GLY A 170 7.78 -5.58 -23.40
N MET A 171 8.57 -6.66 -23.35
CA MET A 171 10.03 -6.55 -23.27
C MET A 171 10.60 -6.22 -24.65
N SER A 172 11.08 -4.99 -24.85
CA SER A 172 11.50 -4.48 -26.15
C SER A 172 12.85 -5.05 -26.61
N TYR A 173 12.81 -5.87 -27.67
CA TYR A 173 13.93 -6.06 -28.60
C TYR A 173 13.39 -5.96 -30.02
N SER A 174 14.03 -5.15 -30.86
CA SER A 174 13.51 -4.75 -32.17
C SER A 174 13.99 -5.64 -33.32
N PHE A 175 13.07 -6.31 -33.99
CA PHE A 175 13.20 -6.65 -35.41
C PHE A 175 11.82 -6.76 -36.08
N SER A 176 11.73 -6.48 -37.38
CA SER A 176 10.45 -6.25 -38.07
C SER A 176 10.24 -7.16 -39.28
N VAL A 177 9.09 -7.85 -39.30
CA VAL A 177 8.45 -8.42 -40.51
C VAL A 177 6.93 -8.29 -40.33
N HIS A 178 6.20 -7.96 -41.41
CA HIS A 178 4.75 -7.67 -41.35
C HIS A 178 3.86 -8.92 -41.19
N HIS A 179 2.78 -8.80 -40.39
CA HIS A 179 1.38 -9.05 -40.80
C HIS A 179 0.42 -8.38 -39.77
N PRO A 180 -0.76 -7.84 -40.18
CA PRO A 180 -1.54 -6.94 -39.32
C PRO A 180 -2.54 -7.64 -38.38
N THR A 181 -2.55 -7.27 -37.10
CA THR A 181 -3.69 -7.50 -36.17
C THR A 181 -3.98 -6.23 -35.34
N PRO A 182 -5.25 -5.81 -35.14
CA PRO A 182 -5.55 -4.41 -34.82
C PRO A 182 -5.71 -4.07 -33.31
N ILE A 183 -4.83 -4.54 -32.43
CA ILE A 183 -4.96 -4.33 -30.96
C ILE A 183 -3.61 -3.97 -30.30
N PHE A 184 -2.85 -3.02 -30.89
CA PHE A 184 -1.58 -2.50 -30.36
C PHE A 184 -1.52 -0.95 -30.27
N PHE A 185 -2.60 -0.23 -30.60
CA PHE A 185 -2.57 1.22 -30.85
C PHE A 185 -2.63 2.12 -29.59
N SER A 186 -3.14 1.63 -28.47
CA SER A 186 -3.32 2.42 -27.22
C SER A 186 -2.00 2.87 -26.63
N ASP A 187 -1.09 1.93 -26.46
CA ASP A 187 0.12 2.10 -25.64
C ASP A 187 1.10 3.02 -26.38
N ALA A 188 1.26 2.84 -27.70
CA ALA A 188 1.99 3.76 -28.56
C ALA A 188 1.40 5.18 -28.54
N THR A 189 0.06 5.32 -28.62
CA THR A 189 -0.60 6.64 -28.58
C THR A 189 -0.37 7.36 -27.25
N PHE A 190 -0.42 6.64 -26.13
CA PHE A 190 -0.07 7.18 -24.81
C PHE A 190 1.40 7.60 -24.74
N SER A 191 2.34 6.77 -25.19
CA SER A 191 3.77 7.09 -25.20
C SER A 191 4.10 8.29 -26.10
N THR A 192 3.46 8.44 -27.25
CA THR A 192 3.61 9.62 -28.12
C THR A 192 3.10 10.88 -27.42
N LEU A 193 1.87 10.88 -26.89
CA LEU A 193 1.31 11.99 -26.12
C LEU A 193 2.23 12.39 -24.95
N GLN A 194 2.72 11.40 -24.20
CA GLN A 194 3.61 11.64 -23.07
C GLN A 194 4.94 12.24 -23.52
N SER A 195 5.60 11.65 -24.52
CA SER A 195 6.89 12.15 -25.04
C SER A 195 6.76 13.61 -25.50
N HIS A 196 5.72 13.91 -26.28
CA HIS A 196 5.46 15.23 -26.84
C HIS A 196 5.15 16.27 -25.76
N ILE A 197 4.26 15.97 -24.81
CA ILE A 197 3.93 16.90 -23.71
C ILE A 197 5.09 17.08 -22.74
N SER A 198 5.87 16.03 -22.43
CA SER A 198 7.05 16.16 -21.58
C SER A 198 8.14 17.02 -22.22
N ALA A 199 8.46 16.79 -23.50
CA ALA A 199 9.43 17.61 -24.22
C ALA A 199 8.99 19.08 -24.31
N LEU A 200 7.70 19.32 -24.61
CA LEU A 200 7.10 20.65 -24.65
C LEU A 200 7.19 21.37 -23.29
N ALA A 201 6.86 20.65 -22.21
CA ALA A 201 6.94 21.17 -20.85
C ALA A 201 8.39 21.54 -20.48
N ARG A 202 9.37 20.67 -20.78
CA ARG A 202 10.79 20.96 -20.52
C ARG A 202 11.28 22.20 -21.24
N VAL A 203 11.00 22.33 -22.55
CA VAL A 203 11.41 23.50 -23.35
C VAL A 203 10.78 24.79 -22.83
N VAL A 204 9.45 24.82 -22.63
CA VAL A 204 8.74 26.01 -22.13
C VAL A 204 9.21 26.39 -20.72
N THR A 205 9.44 25.39 -19.85
CA THR A 205 9.98 25.61 -18.50
C THR A 205 11.42 26.10 -18.53
N GLY A 206 12.29 25.58 -19.41
CA GLY A 206 13.68 26.04 -19.53
C GLY A 206 13.78 27.51 -19.93
N VAL A 207 12.94 27.96 -20.88
CA VAL A 207 12.85 29.38 -21.27
C VAL A 207 12.32 30.24 -20.12
N SER A 208 11.30 29.75 -19.41
CA SER A 208 10.71 30.44 -18.26
C SER A 208 11.71 30.58 -17.10
N LEU A 209 12.50 29.53 -16.84
CA LEU A 209 13.54 29.50 -15.81
C LEU A 209 14.66 30.51 -16.13
N TYR A 210 15.16 30.53 -17.37
CA TYR A 210 16.18 31.51 -17.77
C TYR A 210 15.68 32.94 -17.59
N ASN A 211 14.48 33.25 -18.10
CA ASN A 211 13.91 34.59 -18.03
C ASN A 211 13.69 35.03 -16.58
N GLY A 212 13.19 34.15 -15.71
CA GLY A 212 12.99 34.46 -14.29
C GLY A 212 14.29 34.62 -13.48
N LEU A 213 15.39 33.98 -13.90
CA LEU A 213 16.71 34.21 -13.32
C LEU A 213 17.28 35.58 -13.76
N ILE A 214 17.06 35.99 -15.01
CA ILE A 214 17.50 37.28 -15.56
C ILE A 214 16.72 38.45 -14.94
N ASP A 215 15.39 38.35 -14.85
CA ASP A 215 14.54 39.40 -14.25
C ASP A 215 14.46 39.35 -12.72
N LYS A 216 15.05 38.31 -12.11
CA LYS A 216 15.14 38.05 -10.67
C LYS A 216 13.80 37.73 -9.99
N SER A 217 12.76 37.39 -10.75
CA SER A 217 11.54 36.79 -10.20
C SER A 217 11.77 35.36 -9.67
N ILE A 218 12.84 34.69 -10.12
CA ILE A 218 13.36 33.43 -9.58
C ILE A 218 14.74 33.70 -8.99
N SER A 219 14.96 33.38 -7.71
CA SER A 219 16.30 33.41 -7.13
C SER A 219 17.08 32.13 -7.45
N SER A 220 18.41 32.24 -7.58
CA SER A 220 19.29 31.08 -7.82
C SER A 220 19.07 29.98 -6.79
N ASP A 221 18.92 30.33 -5.51
CA ASP A 221 18.62 29.38 -4.44
C ASP A 221 17.28 28.65 -4.65
N HIS A 222 16.24 29.35 -5.09
CA HIS A 222 14.93 28.72 -5.33
C HIS A 222 14.96 27.80 -6.56
N ALA A 223 15.66 28.20 -7.63
CA ALA A 223 15.89 27.34 -8.79
C ALA A 223 16.60 26.04 -8.39
N ILE A 224 17.64 26.13 -7.55
CA ILE A 224 18.34 24.94 -7.02
C ILE A 224 17.42 24.08 -6.16
N THR A 225 16.60 24.66 -5.25
CA THR A 225 15.73 23.84 -4.39
C THR A 225 14.70 23.04 -5.18
N GLU A 226 14.13 23.58 -6.26
CA GLU A 226 13.22 22.82 -7.10
C GLU A 226 13.96 21.78 -7.99
N LEU A 227 15.08 22.15 -8.63
CA LEU A 227 15.85 21.25 -9.50
C LEU A 227 16.50 20.08 -8.74
N MET A 228 16.70 20.22 -7.43
CA MET A 228 17.19 19.18 -6.52
C MET A 228 16.08 18.46 -5.74
N ASN A 229 14.79 18.68 -6.08
CA ASN A 229 13.61 18.09 -5.41
C ASN A 229 13.59 18.29 -3.87
N LEU A 230 14.07 19.43 -3.38
CA LEU A 230 14.20 19.71 -1.94
C LEU A 230 12.89 20.12 -1.26
N GLY A 231 11.84 20.42 -2.03
CA GLY A 231 10.55 20.85 -1.51
C GLY A 231 10.67 22.12 -0.66
N SER A 232 10.47 22.00 0.66
CA SER A 232 10.50 23.13 1.60
C SER A 232 11.80 23.27 2.41
N ILE A 233 12.89 22.59 2.04
CA ILE A 233 14.21 22.83 2.64
C ILE A 233 14.82 24.10 2.04
N GLN A 234 15.41 24.97 2.86
CA GLN A 234 16.25 26.07 2.39
C GLN A 234 17.69 25.59 2.23
N LEU A 235 18.41 26.05 1.21
CA LEU A 235 19.82 25.65 1.02
C LEU A 235 20.69 25.98 2.24
N LYS A 236 20.37 27.09 2.91
CA LYS A 236 20.99 27.49 4.17
C LYS A 236 20.94 26.41 5.25
N ASP A 237 19.85 25.62 5.31
CA ASP A 237 19.69 24.53 6.28
C ASP A 237 20.68 23.37 6.02
N LEU A 238 21.08 23.20 4.75
CA LEU A 238 22.11 22.24 4.31
C LEU A 238 23.53 22.80 4.49
N GLU A 239 23.70 24.12 4.41
CA GLU A 239 24.99 24.81 4.57
C GLU A 239 25.37 25.01 6.04
N THR A 240 24.39 25.25 6.92
CA THR A 240 24.58 25.30 8.38
C THR A 240 24.21 23.96 9.04
N PHE A 241 24.25 22.86 8.31
CA PHE A 241 23.89 21.53 8.81
C PHE A 241 24.88 21.04 9.86
N ASP A 242 24.44 20.94 11.12
CA ASP A 242 25.25 20.48 12.23
C ASP A 242 25.09 18.98 12.46
N ASN A 243 26.02 18.20 11.89
CA ASN A 243 26.02 16.74 12.02
C ASN A 243 26.20 16.26 13.47
N LYS A 244 26.89 17.05 14.32
CA LYS A 244 27.16 16.66 15.72
C LYS A 244 25.87 16.56 16.52
N LYS A 245 24.93 17.48 16.33
CA LYS A 245 23.60 17.44 16.97
C LYS A 245 22.84 16.16 16.63
N VAL A 246 22.99 15.65 15.40
CA VAL A 246 22.38 14.38 14.98
C VAL A 246 23.09 13.21 15.66
N ASP A 247 24.42 13.16 15.57
CA ASP A 247 25.22 12.07 16.12
C ASP A 247 25.06 11.97 17.66
N GLU A 248 24.94 13.10 18.36
CA GLU A 248 24.65 13.19 19.80
C GLU A 248 23.23 12.69 20.14
N PHE A 249 22.21 13.08 19.37
CA PHE A 249 20.84 12.63 19.58
C PHE A 249 20.68 11.13 19.35
N VAL A 250 21.26 10.61 18.26
CA VAL A 250 21.24 9.18 17.89
C VAL A 250 21.93 8.33 18.96
N LYS A 251 23.12 8.74 19.41
CA LYS A 251 23.82 8.08 20.52
C LYS A 251 23.03 8.14 21.82
N LYS A 252 22.31 9.24 22.10
CA LYS A 252 21.41 9.31 23.26
C LYS A 252 20.28 8.28 23.15
N LEU A 253 19.61 8.17 22.00
CA LEU A 253 18.56 7.16 21.77
C LEU A 253 19.09 5.73 22.00
N LYS A 254 20.19 5.35 21.35
CA LYS A 254 20.77 3.98 21.43
C LYS A 254 21.34 3.67 22.81
N LYS A 255 21.96 4.66 23.48
CA LYS A 255 22.42 4.53 24.88
C LYS A 255 21.24 4.22 25.81
N THR A 256 20.22 5.08 25.82
CA THR A 256 19.04 4.88 26.69
C THR A 256 18.32 3.57 26.39
N SER A 257 18.15 3.22 25.11
CA SER A 257 17.65 1.90 24.66
C SER A 257 18.40 0.72 25.27
N THR A 258 19.73 0.84 25.41
CA THR A 258 20.60 -0.20 25.97
C THR A 258 20.49 -0.29 27.50
N GLU A 259 20.37 0.87 28.17
CA GLU A 259 20.31 1.03 29.63
C GLU A 259 18.94 0.68 30.24
N MET A 260 17.85 0.69 29.46
CA MET A 260 16.48 0.40 29.93
C MET A 260 16.30 -1.00 30.53
N GLY A 261 15.78 -1.07 31.76
CA GLY A 261 15.54 -2.30 32.49
C GLY A 261 14.42 -3.14 31.88
N ALA A 262 14.53 -4.47 31.92
CA ALA A 262 13.55 -5.41 31.36
C ALA A 262 12.38 -5.74 32.31
N GLN A 263 12.48 -5.39 33.59
CA GLN A 263 11.53 -5.81 34.64
C GLN A 263 10.12 -5.24 34.47
N SER A 264 9.96 -4.10 33.78
CA SER A 264 8.69 -3.43 33.54
C SER A 264 8.00 -3.78 32.22
N VAL A 265 8.58 -4.64 31.36
CA VAL A 265 8.07 -4.92 29.99
C VAL A 265 6.59 -5.31 29.96
N THR A 266 6.13 -6.12 30.90
CA THR A 266 4.71 -6.52 30.98
C THR A 266 3.81 -5.33 31.30
N LEU A 267 4.17 -4.55 32.32
CA LEU A 267 3.42 -3.37 32.76
C LEU A 267 3.42 -2.26 31.70
N GLU A 268 4.54 -2.10 30.98
CA GLU A 268 4.65 -1.19 29.83
C GLU A 268 3.59 -1.51 28.77
N LYS A 269 3.45 -2.79 28.40
CA LYS A 269 2.42 -3.23 27.46
C LYS A 269 1.00 -3.00 28.00
N GLN A 270 0.72 -3.43 29.22
CA GLN A 270 -0.64 -3.33 29.80
C GLN A 270 -1.16 -1.88 29.88
N ILE A 271 -0.28 -0.89 30.11
CA ILE A 271 -0.63 0.54 30.07
C ILE A 271 -0.99 1.00 28.66
N VAL A 272 -0.23 0.55 27.65
CA VAL A 272 -0.50 0.83 26.23
C VAL A 272 -1.79 0.13 25.78
N ASP A 273 -1.98 -1.14 26.14
CA ASP A 273 -3.19 -1.92 25.86
C ASP A 273 -4.44 -1.21 26.43
N LEU A 274 -4.40 -0.72 27.68
CA LEU A 274 -5.49 0.07 28.25
C LEU A 274 -5.79 1.37 27.51
N TYR A 275 -4.76 2.05 26.99
CA TYR A 275 -4.94 3.27 26.20
C TYR A 275 -5.49 2.97 24.81
N THR A 276 -5.04 1.87 24.19
CA THR A 276 -5.62 1.32 22.96
C THR A 276 -7.10 0.97 23.16
N MET A 277 -7.44 0.27 24.25
CA MET A 277 -8.84 -0.03 24.60
C MET A 277 -9.69 1.24 24.76
N LYS A 278 -9.18 2.25 25.48
CA LYS A 278 -9.84 3.57 25.63
C LYS A 278 -10.14 4.20 24.27
N ASN A 279 -9.19 4.19 23.35
CA ASN A 279 -9.34 4.80 22.02
C ASN A 279 -10.31 4.04 21.12
N VAL A 280 -10.23 2.69 21.10
CA VAL A 280 -11.16 1.84 20.34
C VAL A 280 -12.60 2.01 20.88
N TRP A 281 -12.78 2.04 22.20
CA TRP A 281 -14.09 2.23 22.82
C TRP A 281 -14.67 3.63 22.60
N ASN A 282 -13.82 4.68 22.59
CA ASN A 282 -14.22 6.04 22.20
C ASN A 282 -14.62 6.15 20.71
N GLY A 283 -14.00 5.37 19.82
CA GLY A 283 -14.37 5.30 18.40
C GLY A 283 -15.62 4.45 18.14
N SER A 284 -15.93 3.50 19.02
CA SER A 284 -17.15 2.69 18.94
C SER A 284 -18.39 3.53 19.25
N LYS A 285 -19.52 3.26 18.57
CA LYS A 285 -20.80 3.95 18.83
C LYS A 285 -21.53 3.43 20.09
N ASN A 286 -20.81 2.77 20.99
CA ASN A 286 -21.29 1.71 21.89
C ASN A 286 -21.99 0.57 21.09
N PHE A 287 -22.06 -0.65 21.66
CA PHE A 287 -22.81 -1.77 21.06
C PHE A 287 -24.34 -1.64 21.26
N GLU A 288 -24.83 -0.46 21.65
CA GLU A 288 -26.24 -0.12 21.88
C GLU A 288 -27.05 0.00 20.57
N THR A 289 -26.39 -0.13 19.41
CA THR A 289 -26.97 0.05 18.06
C THR A 289 -27.07 -1.25 17.23
N ILE A 290 -26.95 -2.40 17.90
CA ILE A 290 -27.05 -3.73 17.28
C ILE A 290 -28.50 -4.06 16.85
N PRO A 291 -28.71 -4.97 15.87
CA PRO A 291 -30.03 -5.44 15.46
C PRO A 291 -30.86 -6.02 16.62
N ASP A 292 -32.18 -5.94 16.54
CA ASP A 292 -33.07 -6.64 17.47
C ASP A 292 -33.08 -8.17 17.22
N GLU A 293 -33.67 -8.93 18.15
CA GLU A 293 -33.78 -10.39 18.05
C GLU A 293 -34.51 -10.82 16.76
N ALA A 294 -35.52 -10.04 16.33
CA ALA A 294 -36.26 -10.30 15.09
C ALA A 294 -35.38 -10.17 13.85
N SER A 295 -34.56 -9.12 13.77
CA SER A 295 -33.60 -8.88 12.68
C SER A 295 -32.46 -9.90 12.68
N PHE A 296 -31.98 -10.29 13.87
CA PHE A 296 -31.00 -11.37 14.05
C PHE A 296 -31.54 -12.70 13.54
N LYS A 297 -32.72 -13.11 14.02
CA LYS A 297 -33.42 -14.34 13.59
C LYS A 297 -33.78 -14.29 12.10
N GLY A 298 -33.99 -13.09 11.56
CA GLY A 298 -34.12 -12.82 10.13
C GLY A 298 -32.94 -13.27 9.27
N LEU A 299 -31.79 -13.64 9.84
CA LEU A 299 -30.68 -14.27 9.12
C LEU A 299 -30.86 -15.77 8.87
N GLN A 300 -31.83 -16.45 9.51
CA GLN A 300 -31.96 -17.91 9.48
C GLN A 300 -32.16 -18.48 8.06
N TYR A 301 -32.80 -17.74 7.15
CA TYR A 301 -33.00 -18.22 5.77
C TYR A 301 -31.67 -18.53 5.03
N LEU A 302 -30.56 -17.95 5.47
CA LEU A 302 -29.22 -18.18 4.92
C LEU A 302 -28.74 -19.63 5.12
N GLU A 303 -29.34 -20.42 6.03
CA GLU A 303 -29.15 -21.87 6.12
C GLU A 303 -29.43 -22.60 4.79
N ASN A 304 -30.25 -21.98 3.92
CA ASN A 304 -30.68 -22.50 2.62
C ASN A 304 -30.11 -21.69 1.44
N LEU A 305 -29.07 -20.87 1.66
CA LEU A 305 -28.42 -20.10 0.61
C LEU A 305 -27.59 -21.02 -0.31
N ASP A 306 -28.04 -21.22 -1.55
CA ASP A 306 -27.31 -22.03 -2.51
C ASP A 306 -26.05 -21.31 -3.04
N LEU A 307 -24.88 -21.78 -2.63
CA LEU A 307 -23.58 -21.37 -3.16
C LEU A 307 -22.96 -22.42 -4.10
N THR A 308 -23.63 -23.55 -4.37
CA THR A 308 -23.01 -24.72 -5.01
C THR A 308 -22.42 -24.42 -6.40
N VAL A 309 -23.06 -23.53 -7.16
CA VAL A 309 -22.59 -23.06 -8.48
C VAL A 309 -21.28 -22.25 -8.37
N LEU A 310 -21.08 -21.53 -7.27
CA LEU A 310 -19.84 -20.79 -7.00
C LEU A 310 -18.76 -21.71 -6.44
N GLU A 311 -19.07 -22.49 -5.40
CA GLU A 311 -18.11 -23.42 -4.76
C GLU A 311 -17.51 -24.45 -5.73
N ASN A 312 -18.32 -24.90 -6.70
CA ASN A 312 -17.92 -25.86 -7.73
C ASN A 312 -17.57 -25.21 -9.07
N PHE A 313 -17.45 -23.88 -9.11
CA PHE A 313 -17.16 -23.15 -10.35
C PHE A 313 -15.85 -23.62 -10.98
N LYS A 314 -15.89 -23.88 -12.30
CA LYS A 314 -14.72 -24.25 -13.10
C LYS A 314 -14.57 -23.28 -14.26
N VAL A 315 -13.36 -22.76 -14.45
CA VAL A 315 -13.01 -21.93 -15.60
C VAL A 315 -13.10 -22.77 -16.87
N GLY A 316 -13.96 -22.36 -17.80
CA GLY A 316 -14.04 -22.94 -19.14
C GLY A 316 -12.96 -22.39 -20.07
N THR A 317 -12.89 -22.93 -21.29
CA THR A 317 -11.94 -22.49 -22.33
C THR A 317 -12.18 -21.05 -22.80
N ASP A 318 -13.42 -20.55 -22.66
CA ASP A 318 -13.80 -19.16 -22.89
C ASP A 318 -13.85 -18.42 -21.54
N SER A 319 -12.86 -17.55 -21.29
CA SER A 319 -12.74 -16.80 -20.04
C SER A 319 -13.81 -15.72 -19.87
N GLN A 320 -14.36 -15.17 -20.96
CA GLN A 320 -15.40 -14.15 -20.90
C GLN A 320 -16.76 -14.78 -20.57
N LYS A 321 -17.13 -15.89 -21.23
CA LYS A 321 -18.33 -16.66 -20.87
C LYS A 321 -18.24 -17.26 -19.47
N SER A 322 -17.03 -17.67 -19.05
CA SER A 322 -16.78 -18.09 -17.67
C SER A 322 -17.08 -16.97 -16.67
N LEU A 323 -16.58 -15.76 -16.90
CA LEU A 323 -16.87 -14.60 -16.06
C LEU A 323 -18.36 -14.20 -16.09
N GLU A 324 -19.01 -14.25 -17.25
CA GLU A 324 -20.44 -13.96 -17.36
C GLU A 324 -21.29 -14.96 -16.56
N SER A 325 -21.02 -16.26 -16.72
CA SER A 325 -21.66 -17.32 -15.92
C SER A 325 -21.41 -17.14 -14.42
N LEU A 326 -20.18 -16.84 -14.03
CA LEU A 326 -19.77 -16.64 -12.63
C LEU A 326 -20.47 -15.42 -12.00
N THR A 327 -20.42 -14.27 -12.67
CA THR A 327 -21.03 -13.03 -12.17
C THR A 327 -22.56 -13.16 -12.13
N ASN A 328 -23.18 -13.84 -13.08
CA ASN A 328 -24.63 -14.08 -13.09
C ASN A 328 -25.08 -15.05 -11.99
N ALA A 329 -24.31 -16.12 -11.72
CA ALA A 329 -24.54 -16.98 -10.57
C ALA A 329 -24.44 -16.18 -9.25
N ALA A 330 -23.39 -15.38 -9.08
CA ALA A 330 -23.23 -14.56 -7.88
C ALA A 330 -24.30 -13.46 -7.73
N LYS A 331 -24.82 -12.88 -8.83
CA LYS A 331 -25.96 -11.95 -8.80
C LYS A 331 -27.22 -12.64 -8.26
N ALA A 332 -27.53 -13.86 -8.69
CA ALA A 332 -28.69 -14.60 -8.17
C ALA A 332 -28.60 -14.85 -6.64
N VAL A 333 -27.39 -15.06 -6.12
CA VAL A 333 -27.13 -15.15 -4.67
C VAL A 333 -27.26 -13.78 -3.99
N VAL A 334 -26.75 -12.70 -4.58
CA VAL A 334 -26.97 -11.32 -4.09
C VAL A 334 -28.47 -10.98 -4.03
N ASP A 335 -29.24 -11.29 -5.07
CA ASP A 335 -30.69 -11.05 -5.11
C ASP A 335 -31.42 -11.79 -3.98
N ALA A 336 -30.91 -12.95 -3.52
CA ALA A 336 -31.44 -13.67 -2.36
C ALA A 336 -31.03 -13.01 -1.03
N ILE A 337 -29.77 -12.56 -0.91
CA ILE A 337 -29.23 -11.84 0.25
C ILE A 337 -29.94 -10.49 0.47
N GLU A 338 -30.26 -9.78 -0.61
CA GLU A 338 -30.95 -8.47 -0.55
C GLU A 338 -32.42 -8.59 -0.17
N LYS A 339 -33.14 -9.61 -0.67
CA LYS A 339 -34.54 -9.87 -0.29
C LYS A 339 -34.72 -10.08 1.22
N GLY A 340 -33.75 -10.72 1.88
CA GLY A 340 -33.72 -10.89 3.33
C GLY A 340 -32.90 -9.84 4.08
N ASN A 341 -32.49 -8.74 3.43
CA ASN A 341 -31.69 -7.64 4.02
C ASN A 341 -30.38 -8.06 4.73
N ALA A 342 -29.83 -9.25 4.47
CA ALA A 342 -28.81 -9.83 5.34
C ALA A 342 -27.52 -9.01 5.42
N LEU A 343 -27.04 -8.43 4.30
CA LEU A 343 -25.88 -7.54 4.31
C LEU A 343 -26.06 -6.35 5.26
N LYS A 344 -27.28 -5.79 5.34
CA LYS A 344 -27.61 -4.67 6.22
C LYS A 344 -27.50 -5.09 7.68
N THR A 345 -28.16 -6.20 8.06
CA THR A 345 -28.10 -6.75 9.42
C THR A 345 -26.66 -7.10 9.83
N LEU A 346 -25.90 -7.77 8.96
CA LEU A 346 -24.50 -8.13 9.21
C LEU A 346 -23.60 -6.89 9.38
N LYS A 347 -23.84 -5.81 8.64
CA LYS A 347 -23.12 -4.54 8.85
C LYS A 347 -23.57 -3.78 10.09
N GLN A 348 -24.82 -3.91 10.51
CA GLN A 348 -25.30 -3.43 11.81
C GLN A 348 -24.72 -4.23 12.99
N MET A 349 -24.18 -5.44 12.78
CA MET A 349 -23.43 -6.19 13.81
C MET A 349 -21.98 -5.72 14.01
N ASN A 350 -21.45 -4.77 13.21
CA ASN A 350 -20.07 -4.31 13.36
C ASN A 350 -19.75 -3.72 14.76
N PRO A 351 -20.62 -2.95 15.43
CA PRO A 351 -20.39 -2.50 16.81
C PRO A 351 -20.31 -3.65 17.83
N PHE A 352 -21.08 -4.73 17.63
CA PHE A 352 -20.95 -5.96 18.43
C PHE A 352 -19.60 -6.63 18.19
N HIS A 353 -19.17 -6.75 16.94
CA HIS A 353 -17.88 -7.34 16.60
C HIS A 353 -16.72 -6.54 17.24
N GLN A 354 -16.75 -5.22 17.15
CA GLN A 354 -15.78 -4.32 17.79
C GLN A 354 -15.75 -4.49 19.32
N PHE A 355 -16.92 -4.56 19.98
CA PHE A 355 -16.98 -4.82 21.42
C PHE A 355 -16.45 -6.22 21.77
N ALA A 356 -16.76 -7.25 20.97
CA ALA A 356 -16.26 -8.60 21.18
C ALA A 356 -14.73 -8.71 21.01
N GLN A 357 -14.14 -8.04 20.00
CA GLN A 357 -12.69 -7.91 19.88
C GLN A 357 -12.08 -7.22 21.12
N LEU A 358 -12.72 -6.14 21.59
CA LEU A 358 -12.26 -5.36 22.73
C LEU A 358 -12.28 -6.16 24.04
N VAL A 359 -13.36 -6.92 24.29
CA VAL A 359 -13.48 -7.92 25.36
C VAL A 359 -12.38 -8.99 25.26
N GLU A 360 -12.09 -9.45 24.03
CA GLU A 360 -11.10 -10.48 23.78
C GLU A 360 -9.65 -10.01 24.01
N HIS A 361 -9.28 -8.84 23.50
CA HIS A 361 -7.98 -8.19 23.79
C HIS A 361 -7.83 -7.86 25.29
N CYS A 362 -8.88 -7.36 25.94
CA CYS A 362 -8.90 -7.13 27.39
C CYS A 362 -8.64 -8.42 28.20
N SER A 363 -9.24 -9.55 27.78
CA SER A 363 -9.01 -10.88 28.38
C SER A 363 -7.54 -11.31 28.35
N ASN A 364 -6.78 -10.84 27.35
CA ASN A 364 -5.41 -11.29 27.09
C ASN A 364 -4.37 -10.37 27.73
N ALA A 365 -4.58 -9.05 27.64
CA ALA A 365 -3.75 -8.05 28.30
C ALA A 365 -3.79 -8.18 29.84
N LYS A 366 -4.88 -8.71 30.40
CA LYS A 366 -5.09 -8.95 31.84
C LYS A 366 -4.80 -7.71 32.71
N PRO A 367 -5.38 -6.54 32.38
CA PRO A 367 -5.10 -5.29 33.08
C PRO A 367 -5.62 -5.27 34.53
N GLU A 368 -6.37 -6.27 35.00
CA GLU A 368 -6.78 -6.36 36.41
C GLU A 368 -5.58 -6.38 37.37
N GLY A 369 -4.43 -6.91 36.92
CA GLY A 369 -3.18 -6.88 37.68
C GLY A 369 -2.75 -5.46 38.06
N ILE A 370 -3.04 -4.46 37.22
CA ILE A 370 -2.70 -3.04 37.48
C ILE A 370 -3.37 -2.52 38.76
N LYS A 371 -4.56 -3.03 39.10
CA LYS A 371 -5.32 -2.64 40.30
C LYS A 371 -4.58 -2.97 41.61
N PHE A 372 -3.69 -3.96 41.59
CA PHE A 372 -3.06 -4.53 42.78
C PHE A 372 -1.55 -4.23 42.90
N LEU A 373 -0.99 -3.44 41.97
CA LEU A 373 0.44 -3.13 41.95
C LEU A 373 0.91 -2.41 43.21
N THR A 374 2.00 -2.92 43.78
CA THR A 374 2.75 -2.26 44.86
C THR A 374 3.75 -1.24 44.30
N PRO A 375 4.21 -0.26 45.11
CA PRO A 375 5.28 0.66 44.71
C PRO A 375 6.59 -0.03 44.29
N ALA A 376 6.83 -1.27 44.75
CA ALA A 376 7.99 -2.06 44.33
C ALA A 376 7.88 -2.53 42.86
N GLU A 377 6.67 -2.86 42.41
CA GLU A 377 6.40 -3.32 41.03
C GLU A 377 6.30 -2.14 40.05
N THR A 378 5.92 -0.95 40.51
CA THR A 378 5.92 0.28 39.69
C THR A 378 7.30 0.91 39.55
N THR A 379 8.22 0.67 40.51
CA THR A 379 9.57 1.27 40.56
C THR A 379 10.42 1.04 39.28
N PRO A 380 10.48 -0.15 38.66
CA PRO A 380 11.20 -0.35 37.40
C PRO A 380 10.64 0.49 36.24
N LEU A 381 9.31 0.61 36.13
CA LEU A 381 8.68 1.51 35.14
C LEU A 381 9.02 2.98 35.46
N LYS A 382 8.92 3.38 36.73
CA LYS A 382 9.29 4.72 37.21
C LYS A 382 10.74 5.07 36.85
N THR A 383 11.62 4.08 36.88
CA THR A 383 13.03 4.21 36.50
C THR A 383 13.20 4.40 34.99
N ASN A 384 12.58 3.54 34.16
CA ASN A 384 12.61 3.69 32.70
C ASN A 384 11.98 5.02 32.23
N LEU A 385 10.87 5.46 32.86
CA LEU A 385 10.25 6.75 32.58
C LEU A 385 11.16 7.94 32.97
N LYS A 386 11.96 7.83 34.04
CA LYS A 386 12.96 8.86 34.39
C LYS A 386 14.10 8.95 33.38
N MET A 387 14.48 7.85 32.71
CA MET A 387 15.46 7.89 31.60
C MET A 387 14.96 8.71 30.39
N LEU A 388 13.65 8.93 30.25
CA LEU A 388 13.09 9.76 29.19
C LEU A 388 13.26 11.28 29.45
N GLN A 389 13.63 11.69 30.66
CA GLN A 389 13.75 13.10 31.01
C GLN A 389 14.83 13.80 30.17
N GLY A 390 14.47 14.94 29.60
CA GLY A 390 15.34 15.69 28.68
C GLY A 390 15.50 15.06 27.29
N PHE A 391 14.67 14.10 26.86
CA PHE A 391 14.42 13.88 25.43
C PHE A 391 13.47 14.96 24.91
N SER A 392 14.04 16.09 24.46
CA SER A 392 13.30 17.17 23.80
C SER A 392 14.01 17.55 22.51
N SER A 393 13.82 16.74 21.47
CA SER A 393 14.31 16.97 20.12
C SER A 393 13.51 18.08 19.44
N LYS A 394 14.00 19.32 19.54
CA LYS A 394 13.63 20.44 18.64
C LYS A 394 14.45 20.39 17.33
N THR A 395 14.74 19.20 16.82
CA THR A 395 15.75 18.94 15.79
C THR A 395 15.15 18.74 14.41
N GLU A 396 14.68 19.84 13.80
CA GLU A 396 14.19 19.85 12.40
C GLU A 396 15.18 19.19 11.40
N VAL A 397 16.46 19.11 11.78
CA VAL A 397 17.56 18.36 11.19
C VAL A 397 17.21 16.93 10.72
N LEU A 398 16.46 16.13 11.48
CA LEU A 398 16.07 14.77 11.06
C LEU A 398 15.05 14.79 9.91
N SER A 399 14.21 15.83 9.85
CA SER A 399 13.29 16.04 8.71
C SER A 399 14.06 16.39 7.43
N THR A 400 15.15 17.15 7.55
CA THR A 400 16.07 17.46 6.44
C THR A 400 16.75 16.19 5.93
N LEU A 401 17.32 15.36 6.81
CA LEU A 401 17.93 14.08 6.41
C LEU A 401 16.94 13.16 5.69
N SER A 402 15.73 13.03 6.22
CA SER A 402 14.70 12.15 5.63
C SER A 402 14.21 12.64 4.27
N ARG A 403 14.15 13.96 4.06
CA ARG A 403 13.83 14.55 2.74
C ARG A 403 14.95 14.34 1.72
N ILE A 404 16.22 14.46 2.11
CA ILE A 404 17.36 14.16 1.22
C ILE A 404 17.41 12.67 0.86
N ALA A 405 17.09 11.79 1.81
CA ALA A 405 16.96 10.35 1.57
C ALA A 405 15.81 9.99 0.59
N SER A 406 14.84 10.89 0.39
CA SER A 406 13.69 10.70 -0.51
C SER A 406 13.71 11.57 -1.78
N SER A 407 14.58 12.58 -1.91
CA SER A 407 14.56 13.54 -3.03
C SER A 407 14.87 12.94 -4.40
N GLY A 408 15.40 11.71 -4.43
CA GLY A 408 15.62 10.93 -5.65
C GLY A 408 14.45 10.02 -6.07
N MET A 409 13.36 9.94 -5.28
CA MET A 409 12.25 8.99 -5.51
C MET A 409 11.02 9.63 -6.18
N GLU A 410 10.69 10.88 -5.83
CA GLU A 410 9.52 11.60 -6.36
C GLU A 410 9.83 13.05 -6.74
N ALA A 411 9.04 13.60 -7.67
CA ALA A 411 9.02 15.03 -7.96
C ALA A 411 8.37 15.77 -6.79
N SER A 412 9.06 16.77 -6.22
CA SER A 412 8.59 17.45 -5.01
C SER A 412 7.28 18.22 -5.26
N SER A 413 6.22 17.86 -4.51
CA SER A 413 4.95 18.58 -4.50
C SER A 413 5.14 20.05 -4.10
N GLY A 414 4.85 20.98 -5.02
CA GLY A 414 4.97 22.42 -4.78
C GLY A 414 5.88 23.20 -5.75
N ARG A 415 6.47 22.55 -6.76
CA ARG A 415 7.20 23.24 -7.84
C ARG A 415 6.32 24.31 -8.51
N MET A 416 6.82 25.54 -8.54
CA MET A 416 6.17 26.70 -9.16
C MET A 416 6.84 27.08 -10.47
N HIS A 417 8.18 26.99 -10.54
CA HIS A 417 8.96 27.56 -11.64
C HIS A 417 9.55 26.53 -12.59
N THR A 418 9.88 25.33 -12.09
CA THR A 418 10.57 24.25 -12.82
C THR A 418 9.67 23.02 -13.06
N SER A 419 8.35 23.21 -13.02
CA SER A 419 7.35 22.14 -13.09
C SER A 419 7.45 21.24 -14.33
N GLY A 420 7.86 21.76 -15.49
CA GLY A 420 8.10 20.94 -16.69
C GLY A 420 9.36 20.08 -16.67
N LEU A 421 10.33 20.40 -15.79
CA LEU A 421 11.56 19.63 -15.58
C LEU A 421 11.33 18.58 -14.49
N ILE A 422 10.34 17.70 -14.67
CA ILE A 422 9.80 16.78 -13.63
C ILE A 422 10.86 15.90 -12.94
N ASN A 423 11.94 15.52 -13.64
CA ASN A 423 13.08 14.76 -13.12
C ASN A 423 14.16 15.64 -12.45
N GLY A 424 13.89 16.94 -12.30
CA GLY A 424 14.80 17.93 -11.72
C GLY A 424 15.93 18.30 -12.68
N HIS A 425 17.13 18.51 -12.14
CA HIS A 425 18.35 18.84 -12.88
C HIS A 425 18.66 17.87 -14.04
N ARG A 426 18.19 16.61 -13.96
CA ARG A 426 18.40 15.58 -15.00
C ARG A 426 17.69 15.92 -16.32
N ASP A 427 16.58 16.64 -16.26
CA ASP A 427 15.84 17.08 -17.47
C ASP A 427 16.54 18.25 -18.19
N LEU A 428 17.45 18.99 -17.53
CA LEU A 428 18.25 20.02 -18.21
C LEU A 428 19.13 19.42 -19.33
N ASN A 429 19.59 18.18 -19.16
CA ASN A 429 20.33 17.44 -20.19
C ASN A 429 19.43 16.94 -21.34
N GLN A 430 18.10 17.00 -21.21
CA GLN A 430 17.19 16.66 -22.30
C GLN A 430 16.82 17.87 -23.16
N LEU A 431 17.03 19.10 -22.67
CA LEU A 431 16.72 20.32 -23.40
C LEU A 431 17.40 20.37 -24.78
N SER A 432 18.65 19.91 -24.90
CA SER A 432 19.37 19.84 -26.18
C SER A 432 18.73 18.88 -27.18
N ASN A 433 18.08 17.82 -26.70
CA ASN A 433 17.43 16.80 -27.52
C ASN A 433 16.00 17.24 -27.87
N ASP A 434 15.29 17.86 -26.93
CA ASP A 434 13.93 18.37 -27.12
C ASP A 434 13.90 19.51 -28.17
N VAL A 435 14.89 20.42 -28.18
CA VAL A 435 14.97 21.48 -29.21
C VAL A 435 15.36 20.98 -30.61
N GLU A 436 15.77 19.72 -30.75
CA GLU A 436 15.98 19.05 -32.03
C GLU A 436 14.81 18.16 -32.45
N ASN A 437 13.78 18.03 -31.60
CA ASN A 437 12.60 17.22 -31.90
C ASN A 437 11.76 17.88 -33.02
N ALA A 438 11.66 17.19 -34.16
CA ALA A 438 10.94 17.66 -35.34
C ALA A 438 9.44 17.94 -35.06
N TRP A 439 8.79 17.17 -34.18
CA TRP A 439 7.40 17.44 -33.79
C TRP A 439 7.27 18.74 -33.00
N LEU A 440 8.21 19.04 -32.08
CA LEU A 440 8.23 20.30 -31.35
C LEU A 440 8.49 21.48 -32.30
N HIS A 441 9.48 21.36 -33.18
CA HIS A 441 9.77 22.38 -34.19
C HIS A 441 8.55 22.68 -35.06
N ASN A 442 7.84 21.66 -35.52
CA ASN A 442 6.63 21.82 -36.35
C ASN A 442 5.42 22.37 -35.55
N SER A 443 5.29 22.01 -34.27
CA SER A 443 4.18 22.45 -33.42
C SER A 443 4.34 23.87 -32.86
N LEU A 444 5.58 24.33 -32.68
CA LEU A 444 5.92 25.65 -32.16
C LEU A 444 6.26 26.65 -33.28
N GLY A 445 6.87 26.20 -34.37
CA GLY A 445 7.27 27.05 -35.49
C GLY A 445 8.43 27.97 -35.14
N THR A 446 8.18 29.28 -35.07
CA THR A 446 9.21 30.35 -35.07
C THR A 446 9.97 30.56 -33.75
N PHE A 447 9.91 29.63 -32.80
CA PHE A 447 10.64 29.72 -31.53
C PHE A 447 12.10 29.21 -31.68
N ASP A 448 13.02 30.06 -32.14
CA ASP A 448 14.47 29.79 -32.04
C ASP A 448 14.93 29.84 -30.57
N VAL A 449 14.81 28.69 -29.90
CA VAL A 449 15.25 28.48 -28.51
C VAL A 449 16.51 27.61 -28.41
N LYS A 450 16.99 27.04 -29.52
CA LYS A 450 18.04 26.01 -29.52
C LYS A 450 19.37 26.55 -28.99
N GLU A 451 19.83 27.67 -29.55
CA GLU A 451 21.04 28.34 -29.07
C GLU A 451 20.85 28.84 -27.64
N GLY A 452 19.71 29.49 -27.36
CA GLY A 452 19.41 30.08 -26.06
C GLY A 452 19.41 29.07 -24.90
N LEU A 453 18.77 27.91 -25.07
CA LEU A 453 18.69 26.88 -24.03
C LEU A 453 20.01 26.14 -23.80
N SER A 454 20.96 26.20 -24.73
CA SER A 454 22.31 25.65 -24.54
C SER A 454 23.08 26.33 -23.38
N VAL A 455 22.62 27.51 -22.92
CA VAL A 455 23.19 28.21 -21.76
C VAL A 455 23.24 27.34 -20.50
N PHE A 456 22.29 26.41 -20.30
CA PHE A 456 22.23 25.51 -19.15
C PHE A 456 23.30 24.39 -19.16
N THR A 457 24.13 24.29 -20.21
CA THR A 457 25.16 23.26 -20.35
C THR A 457 26.10 23.21 -19.15
N GLY A 458 26.27 22.01 -18.58
CA GLY A 458 27.10 21.76 -17.40
C GLY A 458 26.44 22.09 -16.06
N LEU A 459 25.29 22.79 -16.01
CA LEU A 459 24.58 23.01 -14.73
C LEU A 459 24.10 21.68 -14.14
N ALA A 460 23.53 20.82 -14.99
CA ALA A 460 23.10 19.47 -14.62
C ALA A 460 24.24 18.63 -14.04
N GLU A 461 25.46 18.74 -14.56
CA GLU A 461 26.65 18.03 -14.09
C GLU A 461 27.03 18.46 -12.66
N LYS A 462 27.02 19.77 -12.37
CA LYS A 462 27.34 20.27 -11.01
C LYS A 462 26.23 19.92 -10.01
N MET A 463 24.99 19.80 -10.47
CA MET A 463 23.86 19.30 -9.68
C MET A 463 23.94 17.77 -9.46
N SER A 464 24.34 16.99 -10.47
CA SER A 464 24.58 15.54 -10.33
C SER A 464 25.66 15.24 -9.29
N ALA A 465 26.74 16.02 -9.22
CA ALA A 465 27.77 15.84 -8.18
C ALA A 465 27.23 15.99 -6.74
N LEU A 466 26.20 16.82 -6.53
CA LEU A 466 25.49 16.92 -5.25
C LEU A 466 24.50 15.76 -5.06
N ASP A 467 23.79 15.35 -6.11
CA ASP A 467 22.87 14.23 -6.08
C ASP A 467 23.58 12.89 -5.76
N GLU A 468 24.76 12.68 -6.35
CA GLU A 468 25.67 11.57 -6.07
C GLU A 468 26.17 11.56 -4.63
N LYS A 469 26.53 12.74 -4.09
CA LYS A 469 26.93 12.89 -2.68
C LYS A 469 25.82 12.49 -1.70
N TRP A 470 24.55 12.51 -2.12
CA TRP A 470 23.40 12.06 -1.33
C TRP A 470 23.03 10.58 -1.52
N ASN A 471 23.62 9.85 -2.48
CA ASN A 471 23.23 8.46 -2.75
C ASN A 471 23.48 7.51 -1.57
N SER A 472 24.49 7.76 -0.73
CA SER A 472 24.69 7.00 0.52
C SER A 472 23.57 7.20 1.54
N ALA A 473 22.81 8.30 1.49
CA ALA A 473 21.66 8.55 2.34
C ALA A 473 20.36 7.87 1.85
N ARG A 474 20.35 7.34 0.61
CA ARG A 474 19.14 6.85 -0.08
C ARG A 474 18.95 5.32 -0.01
N THR A 475 19.86 4.59 0.64
CA THR A 475 19.77 3.13 0.79
C THR A 475 18.53 2.72 1.58
N LYS A 476 18.10 1.44 1.46
CA LYS A 476 16.92 0.94 2.18
C LYS A 476 17.13 0.90 3.69
N THR A 477 18.34 0.59 4.17
CA THR A 477 18.69 0.61 5.60
C THR A 477 18.63 2.03 6.16
N VAL A 478 19.28 2.98 5.48
CA VAL A 478 19.33 4.38 5.92
C VAL A 478 17.92 5.00 5.97
N ARG A 479 17.07 4.73 4.97
CA ARG A 479 15.66 5.18 5.01
C ARG A 479 14.85 4.55 6.16
N ARG A 480 15.01 3.25 6.43
CA ARG A 480 14.35 2.58 7.58
C ARG A 480 14.83 3.19 8.90
N SER A 481 16.14 3.31 9.09
CA SER A 481 16.73 3.91 10.30
C SER A 481 16.30 5.37 10.49
N LEU A 482 16.28 6.19 9.43
CA LEU A 482 15.77 7.56 9.47
C LEU A 482 14.29 7.63 9.86
N GLN A 483 13.45 6.72 9.33
CA GLN A 483 12.04 6.66 9.72
C GLN A 483 11.89 6.29 11.20
N THR A 484 12.64 5.31 11.70
CA THR A 484 12.65 4.95 13.13
C THR A 484 13.11 6.13 14.00
N ALA A 485 14.17 6.83 13.60
CA ALA A 485 14.66 8.02 14.32
C ALA A 485 13.61 9.14 14.35
N ARG A 486 12.85 9.35 13.27
CA ARG A 486 11.75 10.33 13.21
C ARG A 486 10.50 9.91 13.96
N ASN A 487 10.17 8.63 14.00
CA ASN A 487 9.12 8.11 14.86
C ASN A 487 9.46 8.38 16.33
N LEU A 488 10.70 8.11 16.74
CA LEU A 488 11.19 8.37 18.10
C LEU A 488 11.28 9.85 18.45
N GLU A 489 11.76 10.71 17.54
CA GLU A 489 11.69 12.17 17.68
C GLU A 489 10.24 12.63 17.88
N SER A 490 9.30 12.09 17.10
CA SER A 490 7.88 12.41 17.23
C SER A 490 7.32 11.96 18.58
N SER A 491 7.54 10.69 18.96
CA SER A 491 7.14 10.13 20.27
C SER A 491 7.71 10.92 21.45
N SER A 492 8.94 11.42 21.37
CA SER A 492 9.57 12.23 22.44
C SER A 492 8.79 13.51 22.78
N ASN A 493 8.10 14.12 21.82
CA ASN A 493 7.30 15.34 22.04
C ASN A 493 6.06 15.10 22.94
N PHE A 494 5.68 13.84 23.14
CA PHE A 494 4.58 13.43 24.01
C PHE A 494 5.05 13.03 25.42
N VAL A 495 6.37 13.03 25.70
CA VAL A 495 6.94 12.82 27.04
C VAL A 495 6.81 14.09 27.89
N LYS A 496 5.57 14.52 28.10
CA LYS A 496 5.20 15.55 29.09
C LYS A 496 4.88 14.95 30.45
N TYR A 497 4.89 13.63 30.54
CA TYR A 497 4.55 12.90 31.75
C TYR A 497 5.60 13.09 32.86
N ASN A 498 5.14 13.36 34.08
CA ASN A 498 5.99 13.37 35.26
C ASN A 498 6.11 11.95 35.85
N PRO A 499 7.29 11.29 35.84
CA PRO A 499 7.45 9.96 36.41
C PRO A 499 7.11 9.89 37.91
N ASP A 500 7.20 10.99 38.65
CA ASP A 500 6.83 11.02 40.07
C ASP A 500 5.31 11.15 40.32
N SER A 501 4.52 11.41 39.28
CA SER A 501 3.04 11.31 39.31
C SER A 501 2.52 9.89 39.04
N LEU A 502 3.41 8.90 38.84
CA LEU A 502 3.07 7.51 38.52
C LEU A 502 2.19 6.85 39.58
N ASP A 503 2.46 7.10 40.86
CA ASP A 503 1.70 6.50 41.95
C ASP A 503 0.28 7.09 42.05
N THR A 504 0.10 8.38 41.70
CA THR A 504 -1.22 9.02 41.56
C THR A 504 -1.98 8.50 40.34
N ALA A 505 -1.30 8.22 39.23
CA ALA A 505 -1.92 7.57 38.08
C ALA A 505 -2.40 6.15 38.44
N PHE A 506 -1.61 5.38 39.20
CA PHE A 506 -2.02 4.05 39.68
C PHE A 506 -3.16 4.09 40.71
N GLN A 507 -3.26 5.13 41.55
CA GLN A 507 -4.43 5.34 42.41
C GLN A 507 -5.75 5.45 41.63
N SER A 508 -5.74 6.00 40.40
CA SER A 508 -6.96 5.99 39.57
C SER A 508 -7.43 4.57 39.23
N PHE A 509 -6.50 3.67 38.88
CA PHE A 509 -6.81 2.27 38.56
C PHE A 509 -7.25 1.44 39.78
N GLN A 510 -6.96 1.87 41.02
CA GLN A 510 -7.49 1.19 42.22
C GLN A 510 -9.03 1.22 42.26
N THR A 511 -9.67 2.16 41.57
CA THR A 511 -11.14 2.26 41.46
C THR A 511 -11.75 1.38 40.34
N PHE A 512 -10.95 0.59 39.61
CA PHE A 512 -11.40 -0.24 38.48
C PHE A 512 -12.67 -1.07 38.79
N PRO A 513 -13.69 -1.02 37.91
CA PRO A 513 -14.75 -2.02 37.86
C PRO A 513 -14.18 -3.43 37.69
N ILE A 514 -14.80 -4.43 38.33
CA ILE A 514 -14.42 -5.85 38.20
C ILE A 514 -15.30 -6.47 37.11
N TYR A 515 -14.68 -7.21 36.18
CA TYR A 515 -15.36 -7.92 35.09
C TYR A 515 -15.03 -9.42 35.08
N SER A 516 -15.94 -10.22 34.51
CA SER A 516 -15.74 -11.66 34.29
C SER A 516 -14.69 -11.92 33.21
N GLN A 517 -13.69 -12.77 33.48
CA GLN A 517 -12.59 -13.06 32.54
C GLN A 517 -12.98 -13.92 31.31
N ARG A 518 -14.22 -14.41 31.21
CA ARG A 518 -14.66 -15.25 30.10
C ARG A 518 -16.06 -14.89 29.62
N LEU A 519 -16.16 -14.61 28.32
CA LEU A 519 -17.39 -14.44 27.55
C LEU A 519 -17.21 -15.23 26.24
N ASP A 520 -16.99 -16.53 26.36
CA ASP A 520 -16.57 -17.38 25.24
C ASP A 520 -17.65 -17.47 24.15
N SER A 521 -18.94 -17.40 24.52
CA SER A 521 -20.07 -17.25 23.58
C SER A 521 -20.02 -15.95 22.76
N LEU A 522 -19.57 -14.84 23.36
CA LEU A 522 -19.41 -13.55 22.67
C LEU A 522 -18.35 -13.67 21.57
N LYS A 523 -17.21 -14.31 21.90
CA LYS A 523 -16.08 -14.54 21.00
C LYS A 523 -16.46 -15.49 19.87
N ALA A 524 -17.16 -16.58 20.18
CA ALA A 524 -17.65 -17.54 19.19
C ALA A 524 -18.66 -16.92 18.22
N LEU A 525 -19.70 -16.25 18.74
CA LEU A 525 -20.73 -15.59 17.95
C LEU A 525 -20.13 -14.50 17.04
N SER A 526 -19.22 -13.69 17.58
CA SER A 526 -18.49 -12.66 16.84
C SER A 526 -17.67 -13.22 15.67
N LYS A 527 -16.98 -14.35 15.88
CA LYS A 527 -16.17 -15.02 14.83
C LYS A 527 -17.05 -15.63 13.73
N ASP A 528 -18.15 -16.29 14.09
CA ASP A 528 -19.08 -16.83 13.10
C ASP A 528 -19.83 -15.73 12.32
N PHE A 529 -20.13 -14.59 12.95
CA PHE A 529 -20.63 -13.40 12.23
C PHE A 529 -19.66 -12.88 11.18
N ILE A 530 -18.37 -12.82 11.49
CA ILE A 530 -17.36 -12.37 10.53
C ILE A 530 -17.15 -13.38 9.40
N LYS A 531 -17.18 -14.69 9.66
CA LYS A 531 -17.21 -15.69 8.57
C LYS A 531 -18.39 -15.46 7.63
N LEU A 532 -19.58 -15.25 8.18
CA LEU A 532 -20.80 -15.04 7.40
C LEU A 532 -20.75 -13.72 6.60
N LEU A 533 -20.29 -12.63 7.21
CA LEU A 533 -20.07 -11.35 6.52
C LEU A 533 -19.03 -11.48 5.41
N LYS A 534 -17.87 -12.12 5.68
CA LYS A 534 -16.83 -12.41 4.67
C LYS A 534 -17.42 -13.17 3.48
N VAL A 535 -18.20 -14.23 3.69
CA VAL A 535 -18.85 -14.97 2.58
C VAL A 535 -19.81 -14.09 1.78
N VAL A 536 -20.65 -13.28 2.45
CA VAL A 536 -21.54 -12.33 1.77
C VAL A 536 -20.76 -11.30 0.95
N GLU A 537 -19.70 -10.72 1.50
CA GLU A 537 -18.89 -9.71 0.81
C GLU A 537 -18.07 -10.31 -0.35
N ILE A 538 -17.59 -11.54 -0.22
CA ILE A 538 -17.00 -12.32 -1.32
C ILE A 538 -18.02 -12.52 -2.46
N VAL A 539 -19.27 -12.88 -2.16
CA VAL A 539 -20.34 -13.02 -3.16
C VAL A 539 -20.66 -11.67 -3.83
N TYR A 540 -20.71 -10.58 -3.07
CA TYR A 540 -20.86 -9.23 -3.63
C TYR A 540 -19.68 -8.81 -4.51
N PHE A 541 -18.45 -9.15 -4.15
CA PHE A 541 -17.27 -8.92 -4.97
C PHE A 541 -17.37 -9.69 -6.29
N ILE A 542 -17.69 -10.99 -6.24
CA ILE A 542 -17.82 -11.84 -7.44
C ILE A 542 -18.95 -11.35 -8.35
N SER A 543 -20.13 -10.99 -7.82
CA SER A 543 -21.27 -10.52 -8.64
C SER A 543 -20.99 -9.22 -9.41
N ARG A 544 -20.10 -8.37 -8.87
CA ARG A 544 -19.62 -7.10 -9.44
C ARG A 544 -18.26 -7.24 -10.14
N SER A 545 -17.64 -8.41 -10.10
CA SER A 545 -16.27 -8.60 -10.58
C SER A 545 -16.19 -8.40 -12.09
N LYS A 546 -15.19 -7.62 -12.48
CA LYS A 546 -14.78 -7.51 -13.89
C LYS A 546 -13.71 -8.55 -14.24
N SER A 547 -12.99 -9.14 -13.29
CA SER A 547 -11.87 -10.05 -13.60
C SER A 547 -12.12 -11.45 -13.08
N LEU A 548 -11.95 -12.43 -13.97
CA LEU A 548 -12.00 -13.84 -13.58
C LEU A 548 -10.79 -14.22 -12.70
N GLU A 549 -9.65 -13.53 -12.86
CA GLU A 549 -8.46 -13.74 -12.03
C GLU A 549 -8.70 -13.28 -10.59
N SER A 550 -9.19 -12.05 -10.38
CA SER A 550 -9.45 -11.52 -9.03
C SER A 550 -10.54 -12.32 -8.30
N SER A 551 -11.45 -12.96 -9.03
CA SER A 551 -12.42 -13.89 -8.46
C SER A 551 -11.86 -15.28 -8.14
N LYS A 552 -10.65 -15.68 -8.56
CA LYS A 552 -10.10 -17.02 -8.26
C LYS A 552 -9.87 -17.23 -6.77
N THR A 553 -9.19 -16.31 -6.09
CA THR A 553 -8.89 -16.47 -4.66
C THR A 553 -10.17 -16.38 -3.82
N HIS A 554 -11.07 -15.47 -4.19
CA HIS A 554 -12.44 -15.39 -3.68
C HIS A 554 -13.22 -16.72 -3.82
N LEU A 555 -13.12 -17.40 -4.97
CA LEU A 555 -13.71 -18.73 -5.18
C LEU A 555 -13.02 -19.83 -4.36
N LEU A 556 -11.70 -19.77 -4.18
CA LEU A 556 -10.97 -20.71 -3.31
C LEU A 556 -11.40 -20.54 -1.85
N LEU A 557 -11.63 -19.31 -1.37
CA LEU A 557 -12.17 -19.04 -0.04
C LEU A 557 -13.59 -19.60 0.14
N LEU A 558 -14.50 -19.42 -0.83
CA LEU A 558 -15.84 -20.03 -0.76
C LEU A 558 -15.79 -21.56 -0.77
N LYS A 559 -14.89 -22.14 -1.56
CA LYS A 559 -14.78 -23.59 -1.74
C LYS A 559 -14.14 -24.31 -0.54
N ASN A 560 -13.07 -23.73 0.01
CA ASN A 560 -12.31 -24.29 1.12
C ASN A 560 -12.84 -23.84 2.49
N GLY A 561 -13.66 -22.78 2.51
CA GLY A 561 -14.27 -22.24 3.72
C GLY A 561 -15.36 -23.12 4.31
N GLU A 562 -15.78 -22.75 5.51
CA GLU A 562 -16.86 -23.42 6.23
C GLU A 562 -18.23 -23.11 5.59
N LYS A 563 -19.13 -24.10 5.54
CA LYS A 563 -20.42 -23.93 4.86
C LYS A 563 -21.31 -22.94 5.60
N VAL A 564 -21.94 -22.04 4.83
CA VAL A 564 -22.86 -21.02 5.37
C VAL A 564 -23.92 -21.63 6.29
N LYS A 565 -24.47 -22.80 5.92
CA LYS A 565 -25.43 -23.52 6.76
C LYS A 565 -24.90 -23.84 8.17
N ASP A 566 -23.66 -24.29 8.27
CA ASP A 566 -23.07 -24.70 9.56
C ASP A 566 -22.73 -23.47 10.41
N VAL A 567 -22.26 -22.40 9.77
CA VAL A 567 -21.99 -21.10 10.41
C VAL A 567 -23.31 -20.45 10.92
N VAL A 568 -24.33 -20.37 10.07
CA VAL A 568 -25.65 -19.81 10.44
C VAL A 568 -26.32 -20.67 11.52
N GLY A 569 -26.22 -22.00 11.42
CA GLY A 569 -26.73 -22.92 12.44
C GLY A 569 -26.13 -22.65 13.83
N ARG A 570 -24.83 -22.35 13.94
CA ARG A 570 -24.21 -21.94 15.20
C ARG A 570 -24.61 -20.53 15.66
N ILE A 571 -24.78 -19.58 14.74
CA ILE A 571 -25.34 -18.25 15.08
C ILE A 571 -26.74 -18.42 15.68
N MET A 572 -27.59 -19.28 15.11
CA MET A 572 -28.94 -19.56 15.63
C MET A 572 -28.94 -20.32 16.96
N GLN A 573 -27.95 -21.18 17.22
CA GLN A 573 -27.75 -21.80 18.55
C GLN A 573 -27.44 -20.75 19.65
N GLN A 574 -26.91 -19.59 19.28
CA GLN A 574 -26.62 -18.48 20.21
C GLN A 574 -27.78 -17.47 20.32
N LEU A 575 -28.97 -17.72 19.74
CA LEU A 575 -30.11 -16.79 19.76
C LEU A 575 -30.51 -16.36 21.18
N THR A 576 -30.52 -17.28 22.15
CA THR A 576 -30.86 -16.98 23.55
C THR A 576 -29.79 -16.13 24.24
N PHE A 577 -28.51 -16.40 23.98
CA PHE A 577 -27.42 -15.54 24.42
C PHE A 577 -27.53 -14.14 23.78
N TYR A 578 -27.82 -14.06 22.48
CA TYR A 578 -27.99 -12.80 21.77
C TYR A 578 -29.13 -11.94 22.36
N ALA A 579 -30.31 -12.54 22.57
CA ALA A 579 -31.44 -11.87 23.21
C ALA A 579 -31.11 -11.38 24.63
N SER A 580 -30.20 -12.05 25.35
CA SER A 580 -29.77 -11.64 26.68
C SER A 580 -28.75 -10.49 26.71
N ILE A 581 -28.06 -10.17 25.60
CA ILE A 581 -26.97 -9.17 25.54
C ILE A 581 -27.29 -7.83 26.25
N PRO A 582 -28.49 -7.21 26.06
CA PRO A 582 -28.80 -5.93 26.70
C PRO A 582 -28.92 -6.00 28.23
N THR A 583 -29.05 -7.21 28.78
CA THR A 583 -29.30 -7.48 30.21
C THR A 583 -28.21 -8.34 30.87
N ASP A 584 -27.27 -8.89 30.10
CA ASP A 584 -26.24 -9.80 30.60
C ASP A 584 -25.30 -9.09 31.60
N PRO A 585 -25.15 -9.61 32.84
CA PRO A 585 -24.33 -8.96 33.87
C PRO A 585 -22.84 -8.86 33.53
N GLN A 586 -22.28 -9.78 32.74
CA GLN A 586 -20.86 -9.79 32.39
C GLN A 586 -20.56 -8.79 31.27
N ILE A 587 -21.43 -8.72 30.26
CA ILE A 587 -21.40 -7.69 29.21
C ILE A 587 -21.57 -6.30 29.84
N LYS A 588 -22.45 -6.15 30.84
CA LYS A 588 -22.59 -4.91 31.62
C LYS A 588 -21.30 -4.55 32.37
N GLN A 589 -20.64 -5.51 33.03
CA GLN A 589 -19.34 -5.26 33.69
C GLN A 589 -18.26 -4.81 32.71
N TYR A 590 -18.14 -5.46 31.55
CA TYR A 590 -17.19 -5.02 30.51
C TYR A 590 -17.52 -3.62 29.99
N LYS A 591 -18.81 -3.30 29.79
CA LYS A 591 -19.24 -1.95 29.41
C LYS A 591 -18.86 -0.92 30.47
N GLU A 592 -19.13 -1.19 31.74
CA GLU A 592 -18.75 -0.33 32.88
C GLU A 592 -17.23 -0.15 32.98
N PHE A 593 -16.46 -1.21 32.74
CA PHE A 593 -15.00 -1.15 32.66
C PHE A 593 -14.51 -0.26 31.51
N PHE A 594 -15.00 -0.43 30.28
CA PHE A 594 -14.56 0.39 29.16
C PHE A 594 -15.06 1.84 29.27
N ASP A 595 -16.29 2.07 29.76
CA ASP A 595 -16.81 3.41 30.06
C ASP A 595 -16.02 4.07 31.21
N PHE A 596 -15.49 3.32 32.18
CA PHE A 596 -14.48 3.83 33.13
C PHE A 596 -13.20 4.30 32.40
N LEU A 597 -12.67 3.55 31.42
CA LEU A 597 -11.48 3.99 30.68
C LEU A 597 -11.69 5.34 29.97
N LYS A 598 -12.92 5.68 29.56
CA LYS A 598 -13.25 7.01 29.02
C LYS A 598 -13.02 8.14 30.04
N THR A 599 -13.20 7.87 31.34
CA THR A 599 -13.04 8.87 32.42
C THR A 599 -11.59 9.18 32.78
N LEU A 600 -10.63 8.33 32.37
CA LEU A 600 -9.20 8.56 32.59
C LEU A 600 -8.76 9.86 31.91
N ASN A 601 -8.05 10.72 32.63
CA ASN A 601 -7.74 12.10 32.22
C ASN A 601 -6.53 12.20 31.25
N GLU A 602 -6.03 13.42 31.05
CA GLU A 602 -4.85 13.71 30.21
C GLU A 602 -3.53 13.17 30.80
N ASP A 603 -3.44 12.94 32.12
CA ASP A 603 -2.25 12.35 32.74
C ASP A 603 -2.09 10.89 32.32
N PHE A 604 -3.18 10.12 32.22
CA PHE A 604 -3.13 8.76 31.68
C PHE A 604 -2.73 8.74 30.19
N THR A 605 -3.28 9.65 29.39
CA THR A 605 -2.88 9.81 27.97
C THR A 605 -1.40 10.17 27.83
N SER A 606 -0.86 10.95 28.77
CA SER A 606 0.56 11.31 28.81
C SER A 606 1.44 10.15 29.29
N LEU A 607 0.97 9.37 30.28
CA LEU A 607 1.61 8.14 30.76
C LEU A 607 1.72 7.12 29.62
N SER A 608 0.62 6.82 28.93
CA SER A 608 0.61 5.81 27.86
C SER A 608 1.51 6.21 26.68
N ALA A 609 1.55 7.49 26.31
CA ALA A 609 2.46 7.98 25.27
C ALA A 609 3.94 7.88 25.70
N ALA A 610 4.27 8.23 26.94
CA ALA A 610 5.62 8.06 27.49
C ALA A 610 6.02 6.56 27.58
N THR A 611 5.08 5.70 27.97
CA THR A 611 5.29 4.24 28.03
C THR A 611 5.45 3.62 26.66
N GLN A 612 4.68 4.04 25.65
CA GLN A 612 4.90 3.64 24.25
C GLN A 612 6.32 4.03 23.80
N PHE A 613 6.79 5.22 24.15
CA PHE A 613 8.15 5.64 23.83
C PHE A 613 9.23 4.80 24.54
N VAL A 614 8.98 4.25 25.74
CA VAL A 614 9.85 3.23 26.35
C VAL A 614 9.90 1.96 25.49
N ILE A 615 8.76 1.48 24.99
CA ILE A 615 8.68 0.29 24.12
C ILE A 615 9.40 0.55 22.78
N ASP A 616 9.17 1.70 22.15
CA ASP A 616 9.82 2.09 20.89
C ASP A 616 11.35 2.21 21.05
N LEU A 617 11.81 2.82 22.15
CA LEU A 617 13.24 2.89 22.49
C LEU A 617 13.81 1.50 22.77
N ARG A 618 13.08 0.63 23.49
CA ARG A 618 13.52 -0.75 23.75
C ARG A 618 13.71 -1.52 22.45
N ASN A 619 12.85 -1.32 21.46
CA ASN A 619 12.96 -1.95 20.13
C ASN A 619 14.20 -1.52 19.33
N LEU A 620 14.82 -0.35 19.61
CA LEU A 620 16.11 0.02 19.00
C LEU A 620 17.27 -0.89 19.41
N LYS A 621 17.16 -1.65 20.50
CA LYS A 621 18.31 -2.36 21.09
C LYS A 621 18.97 -3.31 20.08
N ASP A 622 18.14 -4.03 19.34
CA ASP A 622 18.58 -5.07 18.39
C ASP A 622 18.91 -4.53 16.99
N GLU A 623 18.46 -3.31 16.64
CA GLU A 623 18.76 -2.67 15.34
C GLU A 623 20.25 -2.22 15.31
N GLN A 624 21.12 -3.06 14.74
CA GLN A 624 22.58 -2.87 14.77
C GLN A 624 23.07 -1.73 13.87
N SER A 625 22.50 -1.54 12.68
CA SER A 625 22.95 -0.52 11.73
C SER A 625 22.49 0.91 12.06
N PHE A 626 21.60 1.08 13.05
CA PHE A 626 20.90 2.34 13.33
C PHE A 626 21.83 3.55 13.45
N GLU A 627 22.89 3.48 14.27
CA GLU A 627 23.81 4.61 14.42
C GLU A 627 24.58 4.90 13.12
N THR A 628 25.13 3.86 12.49
CA THR A 628 25.92 3.98 11.26
C THR A 628 25.10 4.48 10.07
N ASP A 629 23.83 4.07 9.98
CA ASP A 629 22.89 4.52 8.96
C ASP A 629 22.63 6.04 9.09
N ILE A 630 22.28 6.51 10.29
CA ILE A 630 22.01 7.94 10.49
C ILE A 630 23.28 8.78 10.31
N THR A 631 24.44 8.35 10.85
CA THR A 631 25.72 9.05 10.66
C THR A 631 26.13 9.08 9.18
N THR A 632 25.76 8.06 8.38
CA THR A 632 25.94 8.06 6.92
C THR A 632 25.09 9.14 6.23
N ALA A 633 23.82 9.28 6.60
CA ALA A 633 22.96 10.37 6.10
C ALA A 633 23.46 11.76 6.55
N SER A 634 23.86 11.88 7.83
CA SER A 634 24.42 13.08 8.44
C SER A 634 25.69 13.57 7.70
N SER A 635 26.57 12.63 7.33
CA SER A 635 27.82 12.87 6.59
C SER A 635 27.63 13.08 5.08
N ALA A 636 26.49 12.66 4.52
CA ALA A 636 26.10 13.00 3.16
C ALA A 636 25.67 14.47 3.08
N VAL A 637 24.80 14.91 4.00
CA VAL A 637 24.23 16.26 3.99
C VAL A 637 25.24 17.34 4.39
N SER A 638 26.08 17.13 5.42
CA SER A 638 27.12 18.11 5.80
C SER A 638 28.14 18.39 4.67
N GLY A 639 28.32 17.46 3.74
CA GLY A 639 29.17 17.64 2.55
C GLY A 639 28.54 18.46 1.41
N SER A 640 27.34 19.02 1.59
CA SER A 640 26.60 19.70 0.50
C SER A 640 27.13 21.09 0.15
N SER A 641 27.60 21.87 1.14
CA SER A 641 27.88 23.31 0.99
C SER A 641 28.82 23.66 -0.18
N LYS A 642 29.93 22.93 -0.38
CA LYS A 642 30.86 23.16 -1.50
C LYS A 642 30.19 22.99 -2.86
N HIS A 643 29.33 21.99 -3.00
CA HIS A 643 28.58 21.72 -4.23
C HIS A 643 27.51 22.78 -4.45
N ILE A 644 26.75 23.15 -3.41
CA ILE A 644 25.76 24.23 -3.45
C ILE A 644 26.40 25.54 -3.95
N SER A 645 27.57 25.91 -3.40
CA SER A 645 28.35 27.07 -3.85
C SER A 645 28.74 26.96 -5.33
N THR A 646 29.26 25.81 -5.76
CA THR A 646 29.63 25.53 -7.17
C THR A 646 28.43 25.67 -8.11
N ILE A 647 27.25 25.21 -7.70
CA ILE A 647 26.01 25.31 -8.47
C ILE A 647 25.53 26.77 -8.54
N ARG A 648 25.59 27.54 -7.44
CA ARG A 648 25.29 28.98 -7.45
C ARG A 648 26.21 29.74 -8.43
N SER A 649 27.51 29.48 -8.41
CA SER A 649 28.46 30.06 -9.38
C SER A 649 28.06 29.73 -10.82
N LYS A 650 27.65 28.49 -11.11
CA LYS A 650 27.23 28.12 -12.46
C LYS A 650 25.91 28.78 -12.90
N ILE A 651 25.01 29.11 -11.96
CA ILE A 651 23.81 29.91 -12.27
C ILE A 651 24.17 31.39 -12.52
N GLU A 652 25.15 31.94 -11.81
CA GLU A 652 25.65 33.30 -12.08
C GLU A 652 26.32 33.39 -13.48
N GLU A 653 27.11 32.39 -13.88
CA GLU A 653 27.62 32.27 -15.27
C GLU A 653 26.49 32.25 -16.31
N ILE A 654 25.36 31.60 -16.01
CA ILE A 654 24.18 31.53 -16.90
C ILE A 654 23.51 32.91 -17.02
N ILE A 655 23.36 33.61 -15.90
CA ILE A 655 22.77 34.97 -15.85
C ILE A 655 23.62 35.97 -16.63
N GLN A 656 24.95 35.82 -16.62
CA GLN A 656 25.88 36.71 -17.32
C GLN A 656 26.12 36.34 -18.81
N SER A 657 25.60 35.21 -19.29
CA SER A 657 25.90 34.70 -20.64
C SER A 657 25.09 35.40 -21.75
N GLU A 658 25.80 35.84 -22.79
CA GLU A 658 25.21 36.33 -24.05
C GLU A 658 24.31 35.30 -24.74
N THR A 659 24.67 34.00 -24.67
CA THR A 659 23.98 32.89 -25.36
C THR A 659 22.49 32.86 -25.08
N GLY A 660 22.09 33.06 -23.82
CA GLY A 660 20.70 32.98 -23.40
C GLY A 660 19.85 34.19 -23.83
N LYS A 661 20.43 35.33 -24.23
CA LYS A 661 19.69 36.60 -24.38
C LYS A 661 18.55 36.55 -25.41
N LYS A 662 18.62 35.67 -26.41
CA LYS A 662 17.50 35.40 -27.34
C LYS A 662 16.19 35.03 -26.62
N LEU A 663 16.29 34.33 -25.49
CA LEU A 663 15.14 33.85 -24.71
C LEU A 663 14.34 34.96 -24.03
N VAL A 664 14.95 36.13 -23.79
CA VAL A 664 14.30 37.27 -23.09
C VAL A 664 13.09 37.81 -23.88
N GLY A 665 13.09 37.67 -25.21
CA GLY A 665 11.93 37.98 -26.05
C GLY A 665 10.72 37.08 -25.81
N LEU A 666 10.90 35.93 -25.16
CA LEU A 666 9.91 34.87 -24.97
C LEU A 666 9.32 34.82 -23.54
N LYS A 667 9.48 35.90 -22.76
CA LYS A 667 9.02 35.99 -21.35
C LYS A 667 7.57 35.55 -21.10
N GLU A 668 6.68 35.72 -22.08
CA GLU A 668 5.26 35.35 -21.97
C GLU A 668 5.05 33.84 -21.77
N LEU A 669 6.04 33.00 -22.13
CA LEU A 669 6.00 31.54 -21.98
C LEU A 669 5.84 31.06 -20.53
N VAL A 670 6.18 31.90 -19.54
CA VAL A 670 6.00 31.60 -18.10
C VAL A 670 4.54 31.27 -17.76
N LYS A 671 3.58 31.81 -18.52
CA LYS A 671 2.13 31.56 -18.37
C LYS A 671 1.72 30.12 -18.69
N PHE A 672 2.48 29.43 -19.54
CA PHE A 672 2.17 28.06 -19.99
C PHE A 672 3.03 27.01 -19.28
N SER A 673 4.17 27.41 -18.68
CA SER A 673 5.11 26.53 -17.98
C SER A 673 4.43 25.64 -16.93
N LYS A 674 3.62 26.22 -16.03
CA LYS A 674 2.98 25.43 -14.97
C LYS A 674 1.91 24.44 -15.47
N PRO A 675 0.91 24.82 -16.28
CA PRO A 675 -0.06 23.85 -16.77
C PRO A 675 0.55 22.70 -17.60
N LEU A 676 1.57 23.00 -18.41
CA LEU A 676 2.35 21.98 -19.12
C LEU A 676 3.11 21.05 -18.19
N GLY A 677 3.79 21.59 -17.18
CA GLY A 677 4.56 20.81 -16.21
C GLY A 677 3.68 19.92 -15.33
N ASP A 678 2.57 20.46 -14.84
CA ASP A 678 1.55 19.71 -14.11
C ASP A 678 0.99 18.55 -14.97
N SER A 679 0.73 18.80 -16.26
CA SER A 679 0.30 17.76 -17.21
C SER A 679 1.37 16.69 -17.43
N SER A 680 2.64 17.09 -17.55
CA SER A 680 3.78 16.17 -17.69
C SER A 680 3.97 15.29 -16.45
N GLU A 681 3.84 15.85 -15.24
CA GLU A 681 3.91 15.07 -13.99
C GLU A 681 2.70 14.13 -13.84
N ALA A 682 1.50 14.56 -14.23
CA ALA A 682 0.30 13.72 -14.25
C ALA A 682 0.46 12.51 -15.20
N LEU A 683 0.97 12.75 -16.41
CA LEU A 683 1.26 11.68 -17.39
C LEU A 683 2.35 10.71 -16.89
N SER A 684 3.42 11.24 -16.27
CA SER A 684 4.47 10.41 -15.67
C SER A 684 3.94 9.55 -14.50
N ARG A 685 3.02 10.09 -13.69
CA ARG A 685 2.31 9.32 -12.66
C ARG A 685 1.44 8.22 -13.28
N VAL A 686 0.67 8.51 -14.34
CA VAL A 686 -0.08 7.49 -15.08
C VAL A 686 0.85 6.37 -15.57
N GLN A 687 2.01 6.70 -16.16
CA GLN A 687 3.00 5.68 -16.57
C GLN A 687 3.42 4.79 -15.39
N LYS A 688 3.80 5.37 -14.25
CA LYS A 688 4.20 4.61 -13.04
C LYS A 688 3.07 3.70 -12.53
N VAL A 689 1.81 4.12 -12.63
CA VAL A 689 0.64 3.30 -12.28
C VAL A 689 0.45 2.12 -13.24
N LEU A 690 0.74 2.31 -14.54
CA LEU A 690 0.72 1.22 -15.52
C LEU A 690 1.87 0.23 -15.29
N GLU A 691 3.07 0.73 -14.98
CA GLU A 691 4.25 -0.08 -14.65
C GLU A 691 4.02 -0.93 -13.38
N ARG A 692 3.36 -0.36 -12.36
CA ARG A 692 3.00 -1.05 -11.10
C ARG A 692 1.59 -1.65 -11.10
N LYS A 693 0.94 -1.75 -12.27
CA LYS A 693 -0.42 -2.28 -12.41
C LYS A 693 -0.53 -3.73 -11.93
N LYS A 694 0.52 -4.52 -12.10
CA LYS A 694 0.56 -5.91 -11.60
C LYS A 694 0.60 -5.92 -10.08
N GLU A 695 1.52 -5.19 -9.46
CA GLU A 695 1.68 -5.13 -8.01
C GLU A 695 0.45 -4.53 -7.30
N LEU A 696 -0.22 -3.54 -7.93
CA LEU A 696 -1.52 -3.02 -7.46
C LEU A 696 -2.63 -4.07 -7.53
N LEU A 697 -2.67 -4.89 -8.59
CA LEU A 697 -3.63 -5.99 -8.68
C LEU A 697 -3.27 -7.10 -7.68
N ASP A 698 -2.00 -7.48 -7.55
CA ASP A 698 -1.53 -8.47 -6.58
C ASP A 698 -1.83 -8.02 -5.14
N PHE A 699 -1.73 -6.72 -4.82
CA PHE A 699 -2.16 -6.13 -3.54
C PHE A 699 -3.65 -6.39 -3.27
N VAL A 700 -4.51 -6.06 -4.24
CA VAL A 700 -5.97 -6.24 -4.15
C VAL A 700 -6.36 -7.73 -4.11
N GLU A 701 -5.73 -8.56 -4.93
CA GLU A 701 -6.06 -9.98 -5.09
C GLU A 701 -5.57 -10.84 -3.90
N ASN A 702 -4.52 -10.44 -3.19
CA ASN A 702 -3.89 -11.26 -2.14
C ASN A 702 -3.89 -10.60 -0.74
N GLY A 703 -4.27 -9.32 -0.59
CA GLY A 703 -4.23 -8.65 0.71
C GLY A 703 -5.21 -9.17 1.77
N HIS A 704 -6.20 -9.96 1.38
CA HIS A 704 -7.06 -10.71 2.32
C HIS A 704 -6.32 -11.85 3.03
N LEU A 705 -5.18 -12.33 2.50
CA LEU A 705 -4.37 -13.38 3.14
C LEU A 705 -3.94 -12.95 4.54
N VAL A 706 -3.60 -11.68 4.74
CA VAL A 706 -3.22 -11.11 6.05
C VAL A 706 -4.26 -11.45 7.11
N GLU A 707 -5.54 -11.19 6.84
CA GLU A 707 -6.63 -11.44 7.79
C GLU A 707 -6.88 -12.94 8.01
N GLY A 708 -6.72 -13.78 6.98
CA GLY A 708 -6.79 -15.24 7.12
C GLY A 708 -5.65 -15.84 7.97
N VAL A 709 -4.48 -15.20 7.99
CA VAL A 709 -3.35 -15.61 8.84
C VAL A 709 -3.48 -15.07 10.25
N VAL A 710 -4.01 -13.85 10.42
CA VAL A 710 -4.38 -13.29 11.73
C VAL A 710 -5.33 -14.21 12.49
N GLU A 711 -6.32 -14.82 11.81
CA GLU A 711 -7.24 -15.77 12.46
C GLU A 711 -6.57 -17.02 13.04
N LEU A 712 -5.33 -17.35 12.62
CA LEU A 712 -4.55 -18.47 13.17
C LEU A 712 -3.82 -18.14 14.48
N PHE A 713 -3.75 -16.86 14.88
CA PHE A 713 -2.97 -16.46 16.06
C PHE A 713 -3.75 -16.80 17.35
N PRO A 714 -3.13 -17.52 18.31
CA PRO A 714 -3.79 -17.89 19.57
C PRO A 714 -3.96 -16.71 20.53
N ASP A 715 -3.26 -15.60 20.30
CA ASP A 715 -3.39 -14.36 21.07
C ASP A 715 -4.07 -13.26 20.24
N PRO A 716 -5.39 -13.04 20.45
CA PRO A 716 -6.13 -11.88 19.96
C PRO A 716 -5.53 -10.47 20.19
N SER A 717 -4.55 -10.29 21.10
CA SER A 717 -3.79 -9.03 21.17
C SER A 717 -2.84 -8.90 19.99
N ASP A 718 -2.12 -9.97 19.65
CA ASP A 718 -1.31 -10.05 18.44
C ASP A 718 -2.19 -9.96 17.16
N GLN A 719 -3.46 -10.37 17.23
CA GLN A 719 -4.42 -10.14 16.13
C GLN A 719 -4.79 -8.66 15.96
N PHE A 720 -5.06 -7.96 17.06
CA PHE A 720 -5.41 -6.53 17.04
C PHE A 720 -4.28 -5.69 16.45
N GLU A 721 -3.03 -5.99 16.85
CA GLU A 721 -1.83 -5.26 16.40
C GLU A 721 -1.61 -5.33 14.88
N VAL A 722 -2.06 -6.39 14.20
CA VAL A 722 -2.08 -6.41 12.72
C VAL A 722 -3.29 -5.67 12.17
N ARG A 723 -4.49 -5.93 12.72
CA ARG A 723 -5.75 -5.37 12.19
C ARG A 723 -5.82 -3.85 12.23
N LYS A 724 -5.23 -3.20 13.23
CA LYS A 724 -5.21 -1.72 13.36
C LYS A 724 -4.57 -1.02 12.15
N ASP A 725 -3.49 -1.60 11.61
CA ASP A 725 -2.70 -1.05 10.51
C ASP A 725 -3.03 -1.70 9.15
N TRP A 726 -3.83 -2.78 9.15
CA TRP A 726 -4.42 -3.37 7.95
C TRP A 726 -5.82 -2.83 7.60
N ALA A 727 -6.47 -2.12 8.51
CA ALA A 727 -7.84 -1.63 8.38
C ALA A 727 -8.14 -0.88 7.06
N GLY A 728 -9.42 -0.88 6.65
CA GLY A 728 -9.90 -0.22 5.43
C GLY A 728 -9.46 -0.87 4.11
N PHE A 729 -8.87 -2.07 4.16
CA PHE A 729 -8.33 -2.78 2.99
C PHE A 729 -9.31 -2.90 1.81
N ASP A 730 -10.58 -3.22 2.06
CA ASP A 730 -11.59 -3.44 1.00
C ASP A 730 -12.06 -2.12 0.35
N GLU A 731 -12.12 -1.04 1.13
CA GLU A 731 -12.39 0.31 0.62
C GLU A 731 -11.21 0.82 -0.21
N LEU A 732 -9.98 0.62 0.26
CA LEU A 732 -8.76 0.93 -0.48
C LEU A 732 -8.66 0.12 -1.78
N SER A 733 -8.94 -1.19 -1.73
CA SER A 733 -8.96 -2.06 -2.90
C SER A 733 -10.00 -1.59 -3.92
N SER A 734 -11.17 -1.17 -3.46
CA SER A 734 -12.21 -0.57 -4.31
C SER A 734 -11.75 0.75 -4.95
N LYS A 735 -11.01 1.60 -4.22
CA LYS A 735 -10.41 2.84 -4.75
C LYS A 735 -9.34 2.55 -5.81
N ILE A 736 -8.42 1.63 -5.56
CA ILE A 736 -7.37 1.19 -6.50
C ILE A 736 -8.01 0.69 -7.81
N LEU A 737 -8.97 -0.24 -7.73
CA LEU A 737 -9.64 -0.78 -8.91
C LEU A 737 -10.41 0.30 -9.70
N ASN A 738 -11.04 1.26 -9.01
CA ASN A 738 -11.72 2.40 -9.64
C ASN A 738 -10.73 3.34 -10.35
N GLN A 739 -9.59 3.64 -9.73
CA GLN A 739 -8.57 4.52 -10.32
C GLN A 739 -7.92 3.86 -11.55
N LEU A 740 -7.62 2.56 -11.49
CA LEU A 740 -7.16 1.77 -12.64
C LEU A 740 -8.20 1.71 -13.78
N ASP A 741 -9.49 1.56 -13.45
CA ASP A 741 -10.59 1.58 -14.43
C ASP A 741 -10.75 2.96 -15.10
N LYS A 742 -10.61 4.07 -14.35
CA LYS A 742 -10.57 5.43 -14.90
C LYS A 742 -9.37 5.62 -15.84
N ILE A 743 -8.16 5.28 -15.39
CA ILE A 743 -6.92 5.43 -16.16
C ILE A 743 -6.99 4.61 -17.46
N GLN A 744 -7.41 3.35 -17.40
CA GLN A 744 -7.55 2.52 -18.60
C GLN A 744 -8.61 3.09 -19.56
N LYS A 745 -9.76 3.58 -19.06
CA LYS A 745 -10.79 4.23 -19.90
C LYS A 745 -10.29 5.50 -20.58
N TRP A 746 -9.43 6.27 -19.92
CA TRP A 746 -8.81 7.46 -20.50
C TRP A 746 -7.84 7.09 -21.62
N ILE A 747 -6.94 6.11 -21.39
CA ILE A 747 -6.01 5.56 -22.40
C ILE A 747 -6.78 4.99 -23.60
N ASP A 748 -7.81 4.18 -23.33
CA ASP A 748 -8.70 3.56 -24.31
C ASP A 748 -9.48 4.60 -25.16
N GLY A 749 -9.57 5.84 -24.69
CA GLY A 749 -10.22 6.98 -25.34
C GLY A 749 -9.27 7.97 -26.00
N LEU A 750 -7.95 7.72 -25.98
CA LEU A 750 -6.97 8.50 -26.73
C LEU A 750 -7.11 8.24 -28.23
N VAL A 751 -6.92 9.30 -29.02
CA VAL A 751 -6.89 9.24 -30.49
C VAL A 751 -5.48 9.55 -30.96
N THR A 752 -4.93 8.72 -31.83
CA THR A 752 -3.61 8.96 -32.44
C THR A 752 -3.64 10.24 -33.25
N SER A 753 -2.79 11.19 -32.89
CA SER A 753 -2.73 12.54 -33.48
C SER A 753 -1.35 13.15 -33.24
N GLU A 754 -0.92 14.01 -34.16
CA GLU A 754 0.26 14.86 -34.02
C GLU A 754 -0.12 16.35 -33.89
N GLU A 755 -1.40 16.70 -33.93
CA GLU A 755 -1.85 18.09 -33.78
C GLU A 755 -1.83 18.52 -32.31
N LEU A 756 -1.06 19.56 -32.00
CA LEU A 756 -0.93 20.13 -30.64
C LEU A 756 -2.30 20.39 -29.97
N ASP A 757 -3.25 20.96 -30.71
CA ASP A 757 -4.57 21.33 -30.19
C ASP A 757 -5.39 20.10 -29.74
N SER A 758 -5.17 18.94 -30.36
CA SER A 758 -5.86 17.69 -30.01
C SER A 758 -5.49 17.17 -28.62
N TYR A 759 -4.23 17.41 -28.19
CA TYR A 759 -3.71 16.98 -26.89
C TYR A 759 -4.36 17.75 -25.73
N GLY A 760 -4.82 18.99 -25.95
CA GLY A 760 -5.55 19.76 -24.94
C GLY A 760 -6.80 19.02 -24.46
N SER A 761 -7.64 18.58 -25.41
CA SER A 761 -8.85 17.81 -25.11
C SER A 761 -8.58 16.39 -24.58
N ALA A 762 -7.36 15.87 -24.77
CA ALA A 762 -6.95 14.58 -24.21
C ALA A 762 -6.54 14.74 -22.73
N LEU A 763 -5.79 15.79 -22.41
CA LEU A 763 -5.37 16.14 -21.06
C LEU A 763 -6.54 16.58 -20.17
N GLU A 764 -7.49 17.35 -20.71
CA GLU A 764 -8.69 17.78 -19.97
C GLU A 764 -9.51 16.57 -19.45
N LYS A 765 -9.56 15.48 -20.22
CA LYS A 765 -10.22 14.20 -19.85
C LYS A 765 -9.46 13.39 -18.78
N LEU A 766 -8.24 13.80 -18.41
CA LEU A 766 -7.48 13.19 -17.32
C LEU A 766 -7.82 13.79 -15.95
N SER A 767 -8.48 14.96 -15.92
CA SER A 767 -8.95 15.59 -14.69
C SER A 767 -10.01 14.73 -13.97
N GLY A 768 -10.12 14.88 -12.64
CA GLY A 768 -11.09 14.15 -11.81
C GLY A 768 -10.74 12.68 -11.57
N LEU A 769 -9.48 12.27 -11.75
CA LEU A 769 -9.00 10.96 -11.28
C LEU A 769 -9.20 10.80 -9.76
N GLY A 770 -8.89 11.84 -8.99
CA GLY A 770 -8.89 11.81 -7.54
C GLY A 770 -7.67 11.09 -6.95
N ASP A 771 -7.47 11.25 -5.65
CA ASP A 771 -6.31 10.73 -4.92
C ASP A 771 -6.60 9.39 -4.22
N VAL A 772 -5.57 8.55 -4.07
CA VAL A 772 -5.62 7.31 -3.29
C VAL A 772 -4.36 7.21 -2.43
N ASP A 773 -4.49 7.25 -1.10
CA ASP A 773 -3.39 6.86 -0.21
C ASP A 773 -3.41 5.33 -0.04
N LEU A 774 -2.28 4.68 -0.31
CA LEU A 774 -2.09 3.25 -0.11
C LEU A 774 -1.75 2.89 1.35
N GLU A 775 -1.29 3.85 2.14
CA GLU A 775 -0.79 3.70 3.52
C GLU A 775 0.32 2.63 3.66
N MET A 776 1.13 2.43 2.61
CA MET A 776 2.08 1.30 2.50
C MET A 776 3.00 1.13 3.72
N SER A 777 3.41 2.24 4.36
CA SER A 777 4.24 2.20 5.58
C SER A 777 3.54 1.47 6.74
N LYS A 778 2.24 1.73 6.98
CA LYS A 778 1.45 1.00 7.99
C LYS A 778 1.27 -0.46 7.59
N ARG A 779 0.89 -0.68 6.33
CA ARG A 779 0.59 -2.01 5.79
C ARG A 779 1.81 -2.95 5.82
N LEU A 780 3.00 -2.43 5.54
CA LEU A 780 4.26 -3.18 5.66
C LEU A 780 4.69 -3.36 7.12
N GLN A 781 4.38 -2.44 8.04
CA GLN A 781 4.56 -2.65 9.49
C GLN A 781 3.63 -3.75 10.02
N ALA A 782 2.37 -3.78 9.61
CA ALA A 782 1.42 -4.84 9.93
C ALA A 782 1.93 -6.21 9.47
N ILE A 783 2.52 -6.30 8.27
CA ILE A 783 3.11 -7.55 7.75
C ILE A 783 4.46 -7.88 8.43
N ASP A 784 5.30 -6.89 8.77
CA ASP A 784 6.51 -7.09 9.59
C ASP A 784 6.17 -7.67 10.97
N PHE A 785 5.04 -7.25 11.56
CA PHE A 785 4.53 -7.83 12.81
C PHE A 785 3.95 -9.24 12.57
N LEU A 786 3.09 -9.42 11.56
CA LEU A 786 2.49 -10.70 11.19
C LEU A 786 3.56 -11.80 11.02
N LEU A 787 4.65 -11.52 10.30
CA LEU A 787 5.78 -12.44 10.10
C LEU A 787 6.46 -12.83 11.43
N LYS A 788 6.74 -11.87 12.32
CA LYS A 788 7.32 -12.16 13.65
C LYS A 788 6.44 -13.09 14.48
N GLN A 789 5.12 -12.98 14.35
CA GLN A 789 4.18 -13.84 15.07
C GLN A 789 4.06 -15.23 14.41
N ILE A 790 4.09 -15.32 13.07
CA ILE A 790 4.21 -16.59 12.33
C ILE A 790 5.42 -17.38 12.82
N ASP A 791 6.59 -16.73 12.96
CA ASP A 791 7.82 -17.36 13.47
C ASP A 791 7.69 -17.79 14.94
N ARG A 792 7.19 -16.89 15.80
CA ARG A 792 6.98 -17.13 17.25
C ARG A 792 6.07 -18.34 17.50
N PHE A 793 4.98 -18.45 16.74
CA PHE A 793 4.00 -19.54 16.85
C PHE A 793 4.32 -20.73 15.93
N LYS A 794 5.40 -20.66 15.13
CA LYS A 794 5.88 -21.69 14.19
C LYS A 794 4.81 -22.14 13.18
N LEU A 795 4.03 -21.19 12.67
CA LEU A 795 2.97 -21.44 11.71
C LEU A 795 3.58 -21.74 10.33
N GLN A 796 3.75 -23.01 9.99
CA GLN A 796 4.43 -23.44 8.76
C GLN A 796 3.61 -23.18 7.47
N SER A 797 2.29 -23.15 7.53
CA SER A 797 1.44 -23.09 6.33
C SER A 797 1.36 -21.72 5.62
N PRO A 798 1.36 -20.56 6.32
CA PRO A 798 1.21 -19.25 5.66
C PRO A 798 2.51 -18.47 5.42
N ALA A 799 3.65 -18.91 5.99
CA ALA A 799 4.87 -18.10 6.03
C ALA A 799 5.35 -17.66 4.63
N ASP A 800 5.54 -18.60 3.72
CA ASP A 800 6.04 -18.35 2.36
C ASP A 800 5.09 -17.46 1.55
N GLU A 801 3.77 -17.60 1.74
CA GLU A 801 2.77 -16.80 1.05
C GLU A 801 2.79 -15.33 1.53
N VAL A 802 2.91 -15.11 2.84
CA VAL A 802 3.03 -13.77 3.43
C VAL A 802 4.36 -13.10 3.06
N VAL A 803 5.47 -13.82 3.07
CA VAL A 803 6.79 -13.32 2.61
C VAL A 803 6.70 -12.89 1.14
N LYS A 804 6.22 -13.77 0.27
CA LYS A 804 6.06 -13.48 -1.16
C LYS A 804 5.10 -12.33 -1.43
N PHE A 805 4.01 -12.23 -0.66
CA PHE A 805 3.08 -11.10 -0.75
C PHE A 805 3.75 -9.78 -0.38
N LYS A 806 4.48 -9.75 0.75
CA LYS A 806 5.28 -8.59 1.18
C LYS A 806 6.28 -8.15 0.11
N GLU A 807 7.03 -9.09 -0.46
CA GLU A 807 7.98 -8.82 -1.55
C GLU A 807 7.28 -8.22 -2.78
N THR A 808 6.12 -8.77 -3.15
CA THR A 808 5.33 -8.34 -4.30
C THR A 808 4.77 -6.92 -4.13
N ILE A 809 4.34 -6.53 -2.93
CA ILE A 809 3.77 -5.19 -2.69
C ILE A 809 4.80 -4.13 -2.24
N THR A 810 6.02 -4.54 -1.84
CA THR A 810 7.09 -3.60 -1.46
C THR A 810 7.37 -2.51 -2.52
N PRO A 811 7.37 -2.77 -3.84
CA PRO A 811 7.55 -1.72 -4.86
C PRO A 811 6.48 -0.61 -4.86
N LEU A 812 5.35 -0.80 -4.18
CA LEU A 812 4.31 0.21 -4.01
C LEU A 812 4.69 1.30 -2.97
N GLU A 813 5.74 1.11 -2.16
CA GLU A 813 6.25 2.13 -1.22
C GLU A 813 6.57 3.48 -1.90
N SER A 814 6.86 3.48 -3.20
CA SER A 814 7.20 4.66 -4.00
C SER A 814 6.16 4.96 -5.10
N LEU A 815 4.92 4.50 -4.95
CA LEU A 815 3.85 4.75 -5.92
C LEU A 815 2.88 5.80 -5.39
N ASN A 816 3.05 7.03 -5.85
CA ASN A 816 2.17 8.14 -5.51
C ASN A 816 0.97 8.19 -6.48
N LEU A 817 -0.23 8.02 -5.93
CA LEU A 817 -1.53 8.00 -6.62
C LEU A 817 -2.35 9.29 -6.40
N GLU A 818 -1.70 10.39 -6.00
CA GLU A 818 -2.31 11.73 -5.96
C GLU A 818 -2.40 12.32 -7.38
N PHE A 819 -3.59 12.78 -7.76
CA PHE A 819 -3.86 13.43 -9.04
C PHE A 819 -4.67 14.73 -8.92
N SER A 820 -5.45 14.94 -7.85
CA SER A 820 -6.33 16.12 -7.71
C SER A 820 -5.54 17.44 -7.74
N LYS A 821 -4.26 17.42 -7.32
CA LYS A 821 -3.35 18.57 -7.38
C LYS A 821 -3.12 19.12 -8.80
N PHE A 822 -3.44 18.34 -9.85
CA PHE A 822 -3.30 18.75 -11.26
C PHE A 822 -4.62 19.22 -11.89
N ASP A 823 -5.78 18.97 -11.28
CA ASP A 823 -7.08 19.14 -11.94
C ASP A 823 -7.28 20.55 -12.51
N ALA A 824 -6.88 21.59 -11.76
CA ALA A 824 -6.98 22.98 -12.20
C ALA A 824 -6.12 23.31 -13.44
N SER A 825 -4.98 22.64 -13.61
CA SER A 825 -4.11 22.77 -14.78
C SER A 825 -4.66 21.94 -15.94
N LEU A 826 -4.95 20.66 -15.69
CA LEU A 826 -5.51 19.73 -16.68
C LEU A 826 -6.80 20.26 -17.32
N SER A 827 -7.72 20.83 -16.52
CA SER A 827 -9.01 21.37 -16.99
C SER A 827 -8.91 22.64 -17.85
N THR A 828 -7.70 23.13 -18.13
CA THR A 828 -7.45 24.32 -18.97
C THR A 828 -6.51 24.06 -20.14
N MET A 829 -6.16 22.80 -20.43
CA MET A 829 -5.08 22.50 -21.36
C MET A 829 -5.38 22.86 -22.82
N SER A 830 -6.63 22.81 -23.29
CA SER A 830 -6.99 23.28 -24.64
C SER A 830 -6.75 24.79 -24.77
N SER A 831 -7.05 25.59 -23.75
CA SER A 831 -6.77 27.04 -23.77
C SER A 831 -5.28 27.34 -23.61
N THR A 832 -4.56 26.56 -22.79
CA THR A 832 -3.10 26.65 -22.62
C THR A 832 -2.36 26.43 -23.94
N LEU A 833 -2.64 25.33 -24.65
CA LEU A 833 -1.98 25.01 -25.91
C LEU A 833 -2.34 25.99 -27.04
N THR A 834 -3.62 26.42 -27.09
CA THR A 834 -4.07 27.50 -27.99
C THR A 834 -3.32 28.81 -27.71
N GLY A 835 -3.13 29.18 -26.45
CA GLY A 835 -2.39 30.38 -26.05
C GLY A 835 -0.91 30.31 -26.42
N LEU A 836 -0.28 29.16 -26.22
CA LEU A 836 1.12 28.90 -26.57
C LEU A 836 1.35 29.05 -28.08
N LYS A 837 0.53 28.38 -28.90
CA LYS A 837 0.54 28.44 -30.36
C LYS A 837 0.36 29.87 -30.88
N ASN A 838 -0.57 30.63 -30.31
CA ASN A 838 -0.79 32.03 -30.65
C ASN A 838 0.34 32.97 -30.20
N THR A 839 1.15 32.58 -29.22
CA THR A 839 2.31 33.37 -28.75
C THR A 839 3.46 33.31 -29.75
N GLY A 840 3.69 32.16 -30.40
CA GLY A 840 4.72 32.01 -31.44
C GLY A 840 4.49 32.88 -32.68
N GLY A 841 3.23 33.05 -33.06
CA GLY A 841 2.82 33.85 -34.23
C GLY A 841 2.98 35.37 -34.08
N LYS A 842 3.44 35.88 -32.93
CA LYS A 842 3.66 37.32 -32.70
C LYS A 842 5.07 37.60 -32.19
N ALA A 843 5.97 37.84 -33.13
CA ALA A 843 7.22 38.55 -32.86
C ALA A 843 6.92 39.98 -32.36
N VAL A 844 6.85 40.16 -31.04
CA VAL A 844 6.64 41.47 -30.42
C VAL A 844 7.85 42.34 -30.71
N LYS A 845 7.69 43.35 -31.58
CA LYS A 845 8.71 44.37 -31.79
C LYS A 845 8.97 45.08 -30.46
N SER A 846 10.17 44.86 -29.91
CA SER A 846 10.61 45.49 -28.67
C SER A 846 10.92 46.97 -28.90
N THR A 847 9.88 47.79 -28.89
CA THR A 847 9.97 49.25 -28.83
C THR A 847 9.36 49.74 -27.53
N THR A 848 10.25 50.06 -26.57
CA THR A 848 10.04 51.01 -25.48
C THR A 848 8.90 50.71 -24.49
N MET A 849 9.21 49.92 -23.46
CA MET A 849 8.52 50.01 -22.16
C MET A 849 9.51 50.11 -21.00
N ALA A 850 10.18 51.25 -20.91
CA ALA A 850 10.61 51.83 -19.65
C ALA A 850 9.65 52.98 -19.28
N ALA A 851 9.49 53.26 -17.98
CA ALA A 851 8.63 54.31 -17.37
C ALA A 851 7.11 54.05 -17.18
N GLY A 852 6.53 52.92 -17.63
CA GLY A 852 5.07 52.71 -17.55
C GLY A 852 4.46 52.35 -16.17
N LEU A 853 5.15 51.55 -15.35
CA LEU A 853 4.54 50.84 -14.21
C LEU A 853 5.06 51.25 -12.82
N LEU A 854 5.12 52.57 -12.56
CA LEU A 854 5.29 53.14 -11.21
C LEU A 854 4.15 54.10 -10.80
N GLY A 855 3.06 54.16 -11.58
CA GLY A 855 1.99 55.15 -11.41
C GLY A 855 0.78 54.72 -10.57
N GLU A 856 0.44 53.43 -10.52
CA GLU A 856 -0.91 52.99 -10.08
C GLU A 856 -1.01 52.70 -8.57
N GLU A 857 0.04 52.24 -7.89
CA GLU A 857 -0.02 51.92 -6.45
C GLU A 857 -0.39 53.13 -5.57
N LYS A 858 -0.13 54.37 -6.04
CA LYS A 858 -0.49 55.59 -5.31
C LYS A 858 -1.97 56.00 -5.41
N LYS A 859 -2.82 55.26 -6.14
CA LYS A 859 -4.26 55.58 -6.26
C LYS A 859 -5.19 54.75 -5.37
N LEU A 860 -4.75 53.61 -4.83
CA LEU A 860 -5.64 52.73 -4.06
C LEU A 860 -5.78 53.08 -2.57
N THR A 861 -4.86 53.88 -2.02
CA THR A 861 -4.87 54.29 -0.59
C THR A 861 -5.77 55.49 -0.28
N ALA A 862 -6.24 56.22 -1.28
CA ALA A 862 -6.97 57.49 -1.11
C ALA A 862 -8.51 57.37 -1.09
N ARG A 863 -9.06 56.15 -0.90
CA ARG A 863 -10.51 55.91 -1.07
C ARG A 863 -11.15 55.02 0.01
N LYS A 864 -10.75 55.20 1.27
CA LYS A 864 -11.37 54.53 2.43
C LYS A 864 -12.03 55.44 3.45
N ASP A 865 -11.78 56.75 3.40
CA ASP A 865 -12.32 57.74 4.34
C ASP A 865 -13.51 58.53 3.77
N THR A 866 -14.58 57.84 3.34
CA THR A 866 -15.94 58.42 3.28
C THR A 866 -17.02 57.37 2.98
N VAL A 867 -17.79 57.02 4.01
CA VAL A 867 -19.27 56.88 4.08
C VAL A 867 -19.59 56.49 5.53
N LYS A 868 -20.77 56.89 6.03
CA LYS A 868 -21.24 56.62 7.40
C LYS A 868 -21.84 55.23 7.54
#